data_AF-A0A949W998-F1
#
_entry.id   AF-A0A949W998-F1
#
_cell.length_a   1.000
_cell.length_b   1.000
_cell.length_c   1.000
_cell.angle_alpha   90.00
_cell.angle_beta   90.00
_cell.angle_gamma   90.00
#
_symmetry.space_group_name_H-M   'P 1'
#
loop_
_entity.id
_entity.type
_entity.pdbx_description
1 polymer ?
#
loop_
_entity_poly.entity_id
_entity_poly.type
_entity_poly.pdbx_seq_one_letter_code
_entity_poly.pdbx_strand_id
1 'polypeptide(L)'
;MTFLNILPVLLLLPLRLCGQLNYAGGLVMQSFDSLPVSETFDYTDHGVAKGPALLTQAPVMAAGTAGWGIHARAGTQLLFQVGNGSTGAAAVYSFGHPASRDRALGSLAGGAHSASLGLSLVNQTGRTLSQFTISFFAEQWRNGGTASLTGLKGECRVATGGGMDSGTFKAVAAMDVPVLSAVPGAAFSMNGNSPACRTECSATVTGLSWAAGQTLVLRWRDLDETGADNGLALDDVVFFAPSTPLPPEVAAVDPASDGAAAWGLRPVVVTFNQPVTPGAAWFELRGSVSGVIEASVSHAGPMRYTLTPLKPWPAGETVTVRIFGSQVMNDLAQPMAADHVSAFETLHGPESVTRISFVQGQDGCSPLAGAVVKVRGVVTADFQGGSPALGGFYIQSFPGDEDEDPGTSEGLWIADRGSVASVPVSAGDAVSVTGMVSESGGLTQLVSVSGMSVEGGAELPEPEALGLPMASGVSFEAHEGMLVRFSQELSVTSTSSISGGLDNYARYGELTLAAGAPLVVPTEFMDPNDVPASGTTAAGRGNAAAVHDYERQMVRCVITLDDASTDQFPDPTPFLNSRGTRRCGDRVTGLTGVMTFGNGGYKVLPAGPVTFVDANPRPDVPPAVPGRLRVAGMNMHNYFTTFGGASDRGAAGPEEFQRQKDKVVAALAGLDAHVLGLMEVQNRAETVHDLLTALNAAVDEHYAVVPDPPGGYPAAGAAADHIRCLLLYRPSRLSLAGECRMDTDAAWYSPGATPLPLRFPLAQTFVERESGEKFTLCVNHWKSKSSSGATGMDQDQNDGQSAYNDLRRRQAARLSAWLRELAAEGGEPDQMILGDLNSYGEEDPLDVLRAGGWQDQGQRFHGVNDYSYLINGRRGRLDHLFATGSMAAQITGQEHWHINADEPEFYDYRLSSKSPAQKLLNVGSPFRSSDHDPVLAGVTLSVPEMDYDAWRLARDWKGNPDAAVQDDPDGDGLANLAEFAMNLDPLLAGHDLMPRGFLAKDQCLFEFRRHRQARGVALIPEWSTDLFQWHEMPGMEVVEALDARTERMRARLPLQGLSRVLLRLRIVLIAP
;
A
#
# COMPACT_ATOMS: atom_id res chain seq x y z
N MET A 1 -5.23 65.89 -13.42
CA MET A 1 -6.43 65.43 -12.71
C MET A 1 -6.06 65.21 -11.26
N THR A 2 -6.74 65.94 -10.39
CA THR A 2 -6.68 65.94 -8.93
C THR A 2 -7.15 64.59 -8.36
N PHE A 3 -6.59 64.16 -7.22
CA PHE A 3 -7.23 63.54 -6.04
C PHE A 3 -6.14 62.79 -5.24
N LEU A 4 -5.55 63.43 -4.21
CA LEU A 4 -5.93 63.44 -2.79
C LEU A 4 -5.42 62.22 -2.02
N ASN A 5 -4.33 62.44 -1.26
CA ASN A 5 -3.83 61.56 -0.20
C ASN A 5 -4.91 61.36 0.88
N ILE A 6 -5.26 60.11 1.16
CA ILE A 6 -5.88 59.72 2.42
C ILE A 6 -5.09 58.54 2.99
N LEU A 7 -4.33 58.82 4.05
CA LEU A 7 -3.86 57.84 5.03
C LEU A 7 -5.08 57.10 5.60
N PRO A 8 -5.13 55.75 5.63
CA PRO A 8 -5.95 55.08 6.61
C PRO A 8 -5.19 55.10 7.94
N VAL A 9 -5.75 55.84 8.89
CA VAL A 9 -5.47 55.72 10.31
C VAL A 9 -5.58 54.24 10.69
N LEU A 10 -4.47 53.64 11.10
CA LEU A 10 -4.42 52.33 11.74
C LEU A 10 -5.11 52.48 13.11
N LEU A 11 -6.43 52.32 13.15
CA LEU A 11 -7.13 52.08 14.40
C LEU A 11 -6.69 50.69 14.86
N LEU A 12 -5.75 50.64 15.80
CA LEU A 12 -5.52 49.47 16.65
C LEU A 12 -6.79 49.26 17.50
N LEU A 13 -7.81 48.66 16.88
CA LEU A 13 -8.80 47.90 17.60
C LEU A 13 -8.05 46.68 18.18
N PRO A 14 -8.19 46.36 19.48
CA PRO A 14 -7.69 45.09 19.96
C PRO A 14 -8.38 44.01 19.12
N LEU A 15 -7.60 43.10 18.55
CA LEU A 15 -8.08 41.80 18.06
C LEU A 15 -8.90 41.17 19.19
N ARG A 16 -10.22 41.37 19.18
CA ARG A 16 -11.12 40.56 19.98
C ARG A 16 -11.19 39.22 19.28
N LEU A 17 -10.74 38.16 19.96
CA LEU A 17 -11.00 36.78 19.54
C LEU A 17 -12.50 36.64 19.21
N CYS A 18 -12.85 36.53 17.93
CA CYS A 18 -14.23 36.25 17.48
C CYS A 18 -14.59 34.77 17.65
N GLY A 19 -14.40 34.23 18.87
CA GLY A 19 -14.46 32.78 19.14
C GLY A 19 -15.40 32.32 20.22
N GLN A 20 -16.21 33.21 20.79
CA GLN A 20 -17.10 32.88 21.90
C GLN A 20 -18.55 33.18 21.52
N LEU A 21 -19.48 32.33 21.94
CA LEU A 21 -20.90 32.54 21.73
C LEU A 21 -21.45 33.50 22.79
N ASN A 22 -22.06 34.60 22.36
CA ASN A 22 -22.66 35.57 23.27
C ASN A 22 -23.99 35.04 23.81
N TYR A 23 -24.02 34.66 25.09
CA TYR A 23 -25.20 34.17 25.78
C TYR A 23 -26.02 35.34 26.34
N ALA A 24 -27.11 35.70 25.66
CA ALA A 24 -28.05 36.74 26.09
C ALA A 24 -29.25 36.19 26.88
N GLY A 25 -29.32 34.87 27.12
CA GLY A 25 -30.48 34.17 27.67
C GLY A 25 -31.16 33.27 26.64
N GLY A 26 -31.91 32.26 27.09
CA GLY A 26 -32.59 31.29 26.22
C GLY A 26 -31.82 29.99 26.01
N LEU A 27 -32.25 29.19 25.04
CA LEU A 27 -31.56 27.94 24.68
C LEU A 27 -30.35 28.20 23.78
N VAL A 28 -29.30 27.42 23.98
CA VAL A 28 -28.26 27.15 22.97
C VAL A 28 -28.43 25.71 22.53
N MET A 29 -28.71 25.49 21.25
CA MET A 29 -28.89 24.16 20.67
C MET A 29 -27.81 23.90 19.63
N GLN A 30 -27.35 22.66 19.54
CA GLN A 30 -26.41 22.23 18.51
C GLN A 30 -26.57 20.75 18.18
N SER A 31 -26.98 20.45 16.94
CA SER A 31 -27.05 19.09 16.37
C SER A 31 -25.80 18.70 15.58
N PHE A 32 -24.84 19.61 15.40
CA PHE A 32 -23.60 19.37 14.64
C PHE A 32 -23.75 18.92 13.17
N ASP A 33 -24.96 18.80 12.61
CA ASP A 33 -25.24 18.45 11.21
C ASP A 33 -24.55 19.31 10.14
N SER A 34 -24.06 20.49 10.55
CA SER A 34 -23.27 21.39 9.71
C SER A 34 -21.77 21.07 9.66
N LEU A 35 -21.32 20.06 10.40
CA LEU A 35 -19.95 19.56 10.33
C LEU A 35 -19.69 18.88 8.97
N PRO A 36 -18.43 18.85 8.50
CA PRO A 36 -18.09 18.22 7.23
C PRO A 36 -18.46 16.74 7.16
N VAL A 37 -18.99 16.32 6.00
CA VAL A 37 -19.35 14.92 5.69
C VAL A 37 -18.27 14.21 4.85
N SER A 38 -17.23 14.93 4.44
CA SER A 38 -16.07 14.41 3.73
C SER A 38 -14.81 15.22 4.08
N GLU A 39 -13.64 14.66 3.75
CA GLU A 39 -12.31 15.26 3.92
C GLU A 39 -11.74 15.20 5.36
N THR A 40 -10.41 15.13 5.44
CA THR A 40 -9.65 15.20 6.70
C THR A 40 -8.88 16.50 6.72
N PHE A 41 -8.86 17.16 7.88
CA PHE A 41 -8.23 18.45 8.05
C PHE A 41 -7.14 18.42 9.13
N ASP A 42 -5.98 18.99 8.82
CA ASP A 42 -4.93 19.28 9.79
C ASP A 42 -4.87 20.79 10.06
N TYR A 43 -5.20 21.19 11.29
CA TYR A 43 -5.12 22.60 11.69
C TYR A 43 -3.67 23.13 11.70
N THR A 44 -2.66 22.25 11.73
CA THR A 44 -1.24 22.61 11.68
C THR A 44 -0.87 23.27 10.35
N ASP A 45 -1.45 22.79 9.24
CA ASP A 45 -1.26 23.38 7.90
C ASP A 45 -1.85 24.80 7.80
N HIS A 46 -2.74 25.14 8.73
CA HIS A 46 -3.36 26.46 8.86
C HIS A 46 -2.77 27.27 10.03
N GLY A 47 -1.59 26.91 10.52
CA GLY A 47 -0.83 27.65 11.53
C GLY A 47 -1.28 27.40 12.97
N VAL A 48 -2.11 26.38 13.22
CA VAL A 48 -2.64 26.05 14.56
C VAL A 48 -2.18 24.64 14.96
N ALA A 49 -1.03 24.54 15.62
CA ALA A 49 -0.41 23.24 15.92
C ALA A 49 -1.15 22.41 17.00
N LYS A 50 -1.67 23.03 18.07
CA LYS A 50 -2.39 22.32 19.15
C LYS A 50 -3.75 22.91 19.52
N GLY A 51 -4.14 24.02 18.89
CA GLY A 51 -5.34 24.76 19.27
C GLY A 51 -5.13 25.70 20.46
N PRO A 52 -6.21 26.26 21.03
CA PRO A 52 -7.60 25.94 20.71
C PRO A 52 -7.99 26.47 19.32
N ALA A 53 -8.60 25.60 18.51
CA ALA A 53 -9.11 25.96 17.19
C ALA A 53 -10.64 25.95 17.21
N LEU A 54 -11.24 26.92 16.53
CA LEU A 54 -12.69 27.03 16.45
C LEU A 54 -13.22 26.28 15.24
N LEU A 55 -14.37 25.63 15.39
CA LEU A 55 -14.99 24.91 14.29
C LEU A 55 -15.53 25.86 13.20
N THR A 56 -15.78 27.12 13.55
CA THR A 56 -16.21 28.17 12.60
C THR A 56 -15.05 28.78 11.79
N GLN A 57 -13.82 28.27 11.94
CA GLN A 57 -12.64 28.77 11.25
C GLN A 57 -12.05 27.71 10.34
N ALA A 58 -11.26 28.15 9.36
CA ALA A 58 -10.53 27.26 8.48
C ALA A 58 -9.60 26.34 9.29
N PRO A 59 -9.47 25.07 8.90
CA PRO A 59 -10.02 24.46 7.68
C PRO A 59 -11.49 23.99 7.74
N VAL A 60 -12.08 23.79 8.93
CA VAL A 60 -13.41 23.15 9.07
C VAL A 60 -14.59 24.05 8.66
N MET A 61 -14.58 25.34 9.03
CA MET A 61 -15.58 26.34 8.63
C MET A 61 -17.07 25.93 8.83
N ALA A 62 -17.38 25.13 9.84
CA ALA A 62 -18.75 24.65 10.10
C ALA A 62 -19.66 25.80 10.55
N ALA A 63 -20.79 26.00 9.86
CA ALA A 63 -21.75 27.05 10.18
C ALA A 63 -22.54 26.68 11.46
N GLY A 64 -22.97 27.66 12.25
CA GLY A 64 -23.80 27.41 13.44
C GLY A 64 -23.05 26.86 14.67
N THR A 65 -21.81 26.38 14.54
CA THR A 65 -20.97 25.89 15.64
C THR A 65 -20.30 27.01 16.45
N ALA A 66 -20.93 28.18 16.56
CA ALA A 66 -20.33 29.32 17.24
C ALA A 66 -20.06 29.00 18.72
N GLY A 67 -18.84 29.30 19.16
CA GLY A 67 -18.37 28.98 20.52
C GLY A 67 -17.85 27.55 20.70
N TRP A 68 -18.01 26.66 19.71
CA TRP A 68 -17.42 25.32 19.74
C TRP A 68 -15.99 25.32 19.22
N GLY A 69 -15.12 24.59 19.91
CA GLY A 69 -13.72 24.45 19.54
C GLY A 69 -13.08 23.17 20.06
N ILE A 70 -11.84 22.95 19.60
CA ILE A 70 -11.06 21.74 19.81
C ILE A 70 -9.61 22.08 20.18
N HIS A 71 -8.94 21.22 20.94
CA HIS A 71 -7.54 21.41 21.34
C HIS A 71 -6.84 20.06 21.58
N ALA A 72 -5.62 19.91 21.06
CA ALA A 72 -4.79 18.71 21.24
C ALA A 72 -4.06 18.75 22.59
N ARG A 73 -4.32 17.76 23.44
CA ARG A 73 -3.69 17.58 24.76
C ARG A 73 -2.37 16.81 24.68
N ALA A 74 -2.24 15.90 23.73
CA ALA A 74 -1.02 15.15 23.43
C ALA A 74 -0.75 15.14 21.92
N GLY A 75 0.48 14.81 21.52
CA GLY A 75 0.91 14.87 20.12
C GLY A 75 1.43 16.24 19.69
N THR A 76 1.77 16.36 18.40
CA THR A 76 2.33 17.58 17.77
C THR A 76 1.37 18.28 16.81
N GLN A 77 0.26 17.65 16.44
CA GLN A 77 -0.74 18.15 15.50
C GLN A 77 -2.12 18.23 16.15
N LEU A 78 -3.03 19.00 15.53
CA LEU A 78 -4.45 19.04 15.85
C LEU A 78 -5.25 18.56 14.63
N LEU A 79 -5.64 17.29 14.68
CA LEU A 79 -6.32 16.62 13.58
C LEU A 79 -7.83 16.65 13.76
N PHE A 80 -8.55 16.97 12.69
CA PHE A 80 -10.00 16.87 12.58
C PHE A 80 -10.37 15.97 11.41
N GLN A 81 -10.96 14.82 11.70
CA GLN A 81 -11.33 13.81 10.70
C GLN A 81 -12.84 13.71 10.53
N VAL A 82 -13.24 13.16 9.40
CA VAL A 82 -14.61 12.73 9.16
C VAL A 82 -14.61 11.21 9.08
N GLY A 83 -15.52 10.56 9.82
CA GLY A 83 -15.60 9.10 9.79
C GLY A 83 -16.83 8.54 10.49
N ASN A 84 -17.06 7.25 10.31
CA ASN A 84 -18.13 6.48 10.95
C ASN A 84 -17.58 5.52 12.02
N GLY A 85 -16.36 5.76 12.52
CA GLY A 85 -15.68 4.93 13.50
C GLY A 85 -15.03 3.64 12.98
N SER A 86 -15.01 3.43 11.65
CA SER A 86 -14.28 2.32 11.01
C SER A 86 -12.77 2.43 11.16
N THR A 87 -12.22 3.65 11.14
CA THR A 87 -10.79 3.91 11.32
C THR A 87 -10.38 3.86 12.79
N GLY A 88 -9.11 3.53 13.03
CA GLY A 88 -8.47 3.60 14.36
C GLY A 88 -7.54 4.80 14.53
N ALA A 89 -7.66 5.83 13.69
CA ALA A 89 -6.76 6.97 13.71
C ALA A 89 -7.13 7.94 14.85
N ALA A 90 -6.16 8.33 15.68
CA ALA A 90 -6.44 9.25 16.77
C ALA A 90 -6.63 10.68 16.25
N ALA A 91 -7.81 11.26 16.49
CA ALA A 91 -8.20 12.60 16.03
C ALA A 91 -9.45 13.11 16.79
N VAL A 92 -9.79 14.38 16.59
CA VAL A 92 -11.18 14.83 16.78
C VAL A 92 -11.97 14.45 15.53
N TYR A 93 -13.24 14.08 15.70
CA TYR A 93 -14.07 13.59 14.61
C TYR A 93 -15.35 14.40 14.47
N SER A 94 -15.73 14.67 13.23
CA SER A 94 -17.13 14.65 12.85
C SER A 94 -17.52 13.19 12.61
N PHE A 95 -18.23 12.60 13.57
CA PHE A 95 -18.76 11.25 13.45
C PHE A 95 -20.11 11.24 12.73
N GLY A 96 -20.37 10.17 12.00
CA GLY A 96 -21.60 10.00 11.22
C GLY A 96 -21.33 9.21 9.95
N HIS A 97 -22.37 8.59 9.38
CA HIS A 97 -22.25 7.87 8.11
C HIS A 97 -21.83 8.81 6.97
N PRO A 98 -20.99 8.40 6.00
CA PRO A 98 -20.52 9.28 4.92
C PRO A 98 -21.63 9.91 4.05
N ALA A 99 -22.78 9.25 3.94
CA ALA A 99 -23.95 9.75 3.20
C ALA A 99 -24.93 10.56 4.07
N SER A 100 -24.78 10.52 5.40
CA SER A 100 -25.69 11.18 6.33
C SER A 100 -25.21 12.59 6.68
N ARG A 101 -26.18 13.51 6.75
CA ARG A 101 -25.98 14.86 7.29
C ARG A 101 -26.13 14.91 8.82
N ASP A 102 -26.60 13.84 9.43
CA ASP A 102 -26.66 13.69 10.88
C ASP A 102 -25.23 13.42 11.41
N ARG A 103 -24.66 14.40 12.11
CA ARG A 103 -23.26 14.37 12.56
C ARG A 103 -23.15 14.55 14.06
N ALA A 104 -22.21 13.85 14.69
CA ALA A 104 -21.85 14.06 16.09
C ALA A 104 -20.42 14.59 16.22
N LEU A 105 -20.16 15.45 17.22
CA LEU A 105 -18.81 15.92 17.53
C LEU A 105 -18.16 15.02 18.57
N GLY A 106 -17.10 14.32 18.19
CA GLY A 106 -16.45 13.36 19.08
C GLY A 106 -14.95 13.30 18.95
N SER A 107 -14.35 12.31 19.59
CA SER A 107 -12.92 12.03 19.47
C SER A 107 -12.61 10.55 19.60
N LEU A 108 -11.42 10.22 19.10
CA LEU A 108 -10.75 8.95 19.34
C LEU A 108 -9.33 9.30 19.79
N ALA A 109 -8.98 8.93 21.02
CA ALA A 109 -7.64 9.11 21.54
C ALA A 109 -6.69 7.99 21.07
N GLY A 110 -5.40 8.22 21.25
CA GLY A 110 -4.37 7.23 21.02
C GLY A 110 -3.03 7.75 21.50
N GLY A 111 -2.04 6.86 21.63
CA GLY A 111 -0.73 7.18 22.20
C GLY A 111 0.02 8.35 21.54
N ALA A 112 -0.33 8.72 20.29
CA ALA A 112 0.23 9.85 19.57
C ALA A 112 -0.63 11.12 19.58
N HIS A 113 -1.92 11.06 19.93
CA HIS A 113 -2.85 12.19 19.89
C HIS A 113 -4.02 11.99 20.86
N SER A 114 -4.26 12.94 21.75
CA SER A 114 -5.50 13.01 22.55
C SER A 114 -6.01 14.44 22.53
N ALA A 115 -7.33 14.63 22.55
CA ALA A 115 -7.94 15.93 22.35
C ALA A 115 -8.95 16.32 23.42
N SER A 116 -9.33 17.59 23.39
CA SER A 116 -10.49 18.14 24.06
C SER A 116 -11.38 18.84 23.07
N LEU A 117 -12.68 18.69 23.26
CA LEU A 117 -13.74 19.41 22.57
C LEU A 117 -14.51 20.23 23.61
N GLY A 118 -15.07 21.38 23.22
CA GLY A 118 -15.71 22.26 24.20
C GLY A 118 -16.48 23.43 23.64
N LEU A 119 -17.31 24.01 24.50
CA LEU A 119 -18.22 25.13 24.23
C LEU A 119 -17.87 26.33 25.13
N SER A 120 -17.70 27.51 24.53
CA SER A 120 -17.39 28.77 25.22
C SER A 120 -18.52 29.80 25.07
N LEU A 121 -19.12 30.20 26.19
CA LEU A 121 -20.28 31.09 26.27
C LEU A 121 -19.95 32.36 27.05
N VAL A 122 -20.16 33.55 26.50
CA VAL A 122 -19.99 34.84 27.21
C VAL A 122 -21.30 35.31 27.78
N ASN A 123 -21.35 35.59 29.08
CA ASN A 123 -22.57 36.10 29.69
C ASN A 123 -22.84 37.55 29.27
N GLN A 124 -23.85 37.76 28.44
CA GLN A 124 -24.35 39.07 28.02
C GLN A 124 -25.74 39.41 28.59
N THR A 125 -26.20 38.65 29.57
CA THR A 125 -27.53 38.85 30.18
C THR A 125 -27.63 40.11 31.05
N GLY A 126 -26.50 40.77 31.34
CA GLY A 126 -26.42 41.91 32.25
C GLY A 126 -26.54 41.56 33.73
N ARG A 127 -26.58 40.26 34.10
CA ARG A 127 -26.71 39.76 35.47
C ARG A 127 -25.70 38.65 35.75
N THR A 128 -25.44 38.34 37.02
CA THR A 128 -24.66 37.16 37.39
C THR A 128 -25.55 35.93 37.37
N LEU A 129 -25.15 34.90 36.62
CA LEU A 129 -25.84 33.62 36.53
C LEU A 129 -25.21 32.63 37.52
N SER A 130 -26.05 31.95 38.30
CA SER A 130 -25.61 31.06 39.40
C SER A 130 -25.74 29.56 39.08
N GLN A 131 -26.36 29.21 37.96
CA GLN A 131 -26.53 27.84 37.51
C GLN A 131 -26.65 27.73 35.99
N PHE A 132 -26.43 26.53 35.46
CA PHE A 132 -26.84 26.12 34.12
C PHE A 132 -27.29 24.67 34.12
N THR A 133 -28.05 24.29 33.09
CA THR A 133 -28.38 22.91 32.74
C THR A 133 -27.93 22.65 31.31
N ILE A 134 -27.33 21.48 31.08
CA ILE A 134 -26.98 20.96 29.75
C ILE A 134 -27.52 19.55 29.60
N SER A 135 -28.05 19.22 28.43
CA SER A 135 -28.48 17.88 28.02
C SER A 135 -27.97 17.58 26.61
N PHE A 136 -27.61 16.32 26.30
CA PHE A 136 -27.10 15.89 24.99
C PHE A 136 -27.23 14.37 24.84
N PHE A 137 -27.17 13.85 23.62
CA PHE A 137 -26.96 12.42 23.38
C PHE A 137 -25.47 12.10 23.39
N ALA A 138 -25.10 11.15 24.23
CA ALA A 138 -23.80 10.50 24.22
C ALA A 138 -23.87 9.35 23.22
N GLU A 139 -22.97 9.34 22.24
CA GLU A 139 -22.97 8.36 21.17
C GLU A 139 -21.65 7.59 21.12
N GLN A 140 -21.73 6.32 20.75
CA GLN A 140 -20.57 5.48 20.49
C GLN A 140 -20.56 5.04 19.02
N TRP A 141 -19.52 5.48 18.32
CA TRP A 141 -19.28 5.22 16.90
C TRP A 141 -18.22 4.14 16.67
N ARG A 142 -17.49 3.74 17.71
CA ARG A 142 -16.52 2.64 17.63
C ARG A 142 -16.36 1.93 18.97
N ASN A 143 -16.26 0.61 18.91
CA ASN A 143 -15.80 -0.22 20.03
C ASN A 143 -14.32 -0.57 19.82
N GLY A 144 -13.48 -0.20 20.78
CA GLY A 144 -12.03 -0.44 20.77
C GLY A 144 -11.60 -1.86 21.16
N GLY A 145 -12.52 -2.72 21.59
CA GLY A 145 -12.25 -4.14 21.88
C GLY A 145 -11.73 -4.43 23.29
N THR A 146 -11.83 -3.48 24.23
CA THR A 146 -11.38 -3.63 25.63
C THR A 146 -12.55 -3.51 26.63
N ALA A 147 -12.43 -4.17 27.78
CA ALA A 147 -13.50 -4.27 28.79
C ALA A 147 -13.47 -3.18 29.89
N SER A 148 -12.43 -2.36 29.94
CA SER A 148 -12.19 -1.38 31.03
C SER A 148 -11.86 -0.03 30.43
N LEU A 149 -12.79 0.92 30.49
CA LEU A 149 -12.74 2.14 29.70
C LEU A 149 -13.18 3.36 30.51
N THR A 150 -12.64 4.53 30.17
CA THR A 150 -12.81 5.76 30.95
C THR A 150 -13.80 6.74 30.32
N GLY A 151 -14.02 6.70 29.01
CA GLY A 151 -14.99 7.57 28.31
C GLY A 151 -14.60 9.06 28.32
N LEU A 152 -15.38 9.92 27.65
CA LEU A 152 -15.07 11.35 27.63
C LEU A 152 -15.44 12.02 28.96
N LYS A 153 -14.49 12.74 29.57
CA LYS A 153 -14.67 13.35 30.89
C LYS A 153 -15.13 14.80 30.81
N GLY A 154 -16.31 15.08 31.34
CA GLY A 154 -16.94 16.39 31.32
C GLY A 154 -16.49 17.32 32.46
N GLU A 155 -16.24 18.57 32.15
CA GLU A 155 -15.80 19.57 33.12
C GLU A 155 -16.18 21.01 32.71
N CYS A 156 -16.25 21.92 33.68
CA CYS A 156 -16.65 23.30 33.46
C CYS A 156 -15.75 24.31 34.20
N ARG A 157 -15.70 25.54 33.68
CA ARG A 157 -15.00 26.67 34.33
C ARG A 157 -15.66 28.00 33.98
N VAL A 158 -15.79 28.89 34.97
CA VAL A 158 -16.05 30.32 34.72
C VAL A 158 -14.70 31.03 34.63
N ALA A 159 -14.41 31.61 33.47
CA ALA A 159 -13.15 32.26 33.14
C ALA A 159 -13.33 33.78 33.01
N THR A 160 -12.36 34.51 33.56
CA THR A 160 -12.13 35.96 33.32
C THR A 160 -11.09 36.22 32.23
N GLY A 161 -10.45 35.17 31.72
CA GLY A 161 -9.46 35.16 30.63
C GLY A 161 -8.91 33.73 30.40
N GLY A 162 -8.34 33.47 29.22
CA GLY A 162 -7.88 32.13 28.78
C GLY A 162 -8.98 31.26 28.16
N GLY A 163 -8.60 30.28 27.34
CA GLY A 163 -9.51 29.42 26.55
C GLY A 163 -9.77 28.04 27.15
N MET A 164 -10.14 27.07 26.30
CA MET A 164 -10.35 25.67 26.69
C MET A 164 -9.05 24.89 26.96
N ASP A 165 -7.91 25.48 26.64
CA ASP A 165 -6.54 24.94 26.73
C ASP A 165 -5.83 25.23 28.06
N SER A 166 -6.37 26.15 28.86
CA SER A 166 -5.66 26.75 30.00
C SER A 166 -6.53 26.89 31.25
N GLY A 167 -5.90 26.80 32.43
CA GLY A 167 -6.52 27.00 33.75
C GLY A 167 -7.24 25.79 34.37
N THR A 168 -7.80 25.99 35.57
CA THR A 168 -8.34 24.91 36.41
C THR A 168 -9.84 24.71 36.18
N PHE A 169 -10.22 23.52 35.72
CA PHE A 169 -11.61 23.13 35.50
C PHE A 169 -12.16 22.31 36.67
N LYS A 170 -13.46 22.45 36.93
CA LYS A 170 -14.20 21.62 37.87
C LYS A 170 -14.80 20.44 37.12
N ALA A 171 -14.48 19.22 37.55
CA ALA A 171 -15.09 18.01 37.00
C ALA A 171 -16.61 18.00 37.25
N VAL A 172 -17.37 17.60 36.23
CA VAL A 172 -18.83 17.47 36.28
C VAL A 172 -19.16 16.08 35.72
N ALA A 173 -19.12 15.06 36.56
CA ALA A 173 -19.29 13.66 36.12
C ALA A 173 -20.63 13.40 35.39
N ALA A 174 -21.67 14.18 35.67
CA ALA A 174 -22.95 14.11 34.94
C ALA A 174 -22.86 14.58 33.48
N MET A 175 -21.75 15.18 33.06
CA MET A 175 -21.43 15.52 31.68
C MET A 175 -20.52 14.47 31.02
N ASP A 176 -20.11 13.41 31.72
CA ASP A 176 -19.27 12.37 31.10
C ASP A 176 -20.04 11.67 29.97
N VAL A 177 -19.33 11.34 28.88
CA VAL A 177 -19.84 10.48 27.80
C VAL A 177 -19.45 9.04 28.14
N PRO A 178 -20.41 8.19 28.54
CA PRO A 178 -20.11 6.81 28.92
C PRO A 178 -19.82 5.96 27.68
N VAL A 179 -19.08 4.88 27.89
CA VAL A 179 -19.01 3.77 26.93
C VAL A 179 -20.27 2.94 27.08
N LEU A 180 -20.95 2.69 25.95
CA LEU A 180 -22.24 2.00 25.90
C LEU A 180 -22.10 0.52 25.54
N SER A 181 -21.06 0.19 24.76
CA SER A 181 -20.66 -1.16 24.40
C SER A 181 -19.17 -1.34 24.61
N ALA A 182 -18.80 -2.30 25.45
CA ALA A 182 -17.42 -2.64 25.81
C ALA A 182 -17.13 -4.13 25.53
N VAL A 183 -17.66 -4.64 24.41
CA VAL A 183 -17.46 -6.04 24.00
C VAL A 183 -15.97 -6.29 23.71
N PRO A 184 -15.32 -7.25 24.38
CA PRO A 184 -13.91 -7.58 24.11
C PRO A 184 -13.72 -8.21 22.74
N GLY A 185 -12.66 -7.86 22.01
CA GLY A 185 -12.39 -8.43 20.69
C GLY A 185 -11.57 -7.53 19.77
N ALA A 186 -11.62 -7.79 18.46
CA ALA A 186 -11.12 -6.86 17.47
C ALA A 186 -12.01 -5.60 17.45
N ALA A 187 -11.42 -4.43 17.20
CA ALA A 187 -12.17 -3.19 17.14
C ALA A 187 -13.09 -3.16 15.90
N PHE A 188 -14.28 -2.59 16.05
CA PHE A 188 -15.28 -2.48 14.98
C PHE A 188 -16.04 -1.16 15.09
N SER A 189 -16.51 -0.66 13.95
CA SER A 189 -17.39 0.51 13.88
C SER A 189 -18.76 0.21 14.47
N MET A 190 -19.36 1.23 15.05
CA MET A 190 -20.73 1.22 15.56
C MET A 190 -21.48 2.40 14.94
N ASN A 191 -22.80 2.36 14.99
CA ASN A 191 -23.62 3.50 14.55
C ASN A 191 -24.12 4.24 15.79
N GLY A 192 -23.58 5.43 16.06
CA GLY A 192 -23.96 6.25 17.20
C GLY A 192 -25.46 6.59 17.23
N ASN A 193 -26.09 6.68 16.06
CA ASN A 193 -27.53 7.01 15.95
C ASN A 193 -28.43 5.83 16.35
N SER A 194 -27.89 4.61 16.44
CA SER A 194 -28.65 3.43 16.84
C SER A 194 -29.00 3.47 18.33
N PRO A 195 -30.24 3.08 18.74
CA PRO A 195 -30.65 3.13 20.15
C PRO A 195 -29.75 2.36 21.13
N ALA A 196 -29.08 1.30 20.68
CA ALA A 196 -28.14 0.52 21.49
C ALA A 196 -26.77 1.20 21.70
N CYS A 197 -26.46 2.21 20.87
CA CYS A 197 -25.17 2.90 20.81
C CYS A 197 -25.27 4.39 21.16
N ARG A 198 -26.42 4.83 21.69
CA ARG A 198 -26.59 6.16 22.28
C ARG A 198 -27.31 6.13 23.62
N THR A 199 -27.03 7.11 24.46
CA THR A 199 -27.77 7.37 25.71
C THR A 199 -27.92 8.86 25.94
N GLU A 200 -28.98 9.28 26.62
CA GLU A 200 -29.16 10.68 27.01
C GLU A 200 -28.33 11.00 28.27
N CYS A 201 -27.60 12.12 28.24
CA CYS A 201 -26.86 12.65 29.39
C CYS A 201 -27.39 14.04 29.75
N SER A 202 -27.38 14.37 31.04
CA SER A 202 -27.78 15.70 31.52
C SER A 202 -27.09 16.09 32.81
N ALA A 203 -26.72 17.37 32.93
CA ALA A 203 -26.10 17.94 34.11
C ALA A 203 -26.70 19.31 34.46
N THR A 204 -27.06 19.49 35.74
CA THR A 204 -27.38 20.81 36.33
C THR A 204 -26.27 21.21 37.29
N VAL A 205 -25.56 22.28 36.97
CA VAL A 205 -24.46 22.81 37.79
C VAL A 205 -24.91 24.06 38.51
N THR A 206 -24.91 24.03 39.84
CA THR A 206 -25.29 25.14 40.71
C THR A 206 -24.08 25.75 41.43
N GLY A 207 -24.29 26.91 42.07
CA GLY A 207 -23.25 27.59 42.86
C GLY A 207 -22.20 28.28 42.00
N LEU A 208 -22.54 28.62 40.76
CA LEU A 208 -21.67 29.39 39.87
C LEU A 208 -21.69 30.87 40.26
N SER A 209 -20.62 31.57 39.89
CA SER A 209 -20.56 33.03 39.92
C SER A 209 -20.17 33.50 38.53
N TRP A 210 -21.07 33.31 37.56
CA TRP A 210 -20.85 33.67 36.17
C TRP A 210 -21.35 35.09 35.93
N ALA A 211 -20.52 36.08 36.22
CA ALA A 211 -20.85 37.49 36.09
C ALA A 211 -20.96 37.95 34.63
N ALA A 212 -21.70 39.04 34.38
CA ALA A 212 -21.79 39.63 33.05
C ALA A 212 -20.39 39.97 32.49
N GLY A 213 -20.13 39.60 31.23
CA GLY A 213 -18.85 39.72 30.55
C GLY A 213 -17.87 38.56 30.79
N GLN A 214 -18.11 37.66 31.74
CA GLN A 214 -17.28 36.46 31.93
C GLN A 214 -17.67 35.34 30.95
N THR A 215 -16.75 34.41 30.71
CA THR A 215 -16.97 33.24 29.85
C THR A 215 -17.20 31.98 30.69
N LEU A 216 -18.26 31.23 30.43
CA LEU A 216 -18.39 29.84 30.87
C LEU A 216 -17.80 28.94 29.78
N VAL A 217 -16.84 28.09 30.16
CA VAL A 217 -16.23 27.08 29.27
C VAL A 217 -16.64 25.70 29.75
N LEU A 218 -17.27 24.94 28.87
CA LEU A 218 -17.58 23.52 29.02
C LEU A 218 -16.58 22.73 28.17
N ARG A 219 -16.04 21.63 28.71
CA ARG A 219 -15.01 20.83 28.03
C ARG A 219 -15.24 19.34 28.28
N TRP A 220 -14.97 18.53 27.27
CA TRP A 220 -14.87 17.08 27.34
C TRP A 220 -13.45 16.67 26.98
N ARG A 221 -12.85 15.84 27.84
CA ARG A 221 -11.51 15.31 27.64
C ARG A 221 -11.58 13.84 27.26
N ASP A 222 -10.93 13.52 26.16
CA ASP A 222 -10.64 12.14 25.84
C ASP A 222 -9.44 11.65 26.65
N LEU A 223 -9.54 10.47 27.25
CA LEU A 223 -8.49 9.83 28.01
C LEU A 223 -8.04 8.61 27.22
N ASP A 224 -6.77 8.64 26.79
CA ASP A 224 -6.12 7.53 26.08
C ASP A 224 -6.23 6.23 26.90
N GLU A 225 -6.86 5.22 26.32
CA GLU A 225 -7.04 3.92 26.96
C GLU A 225 -5.96 2.93 26.51
N THR A 226 -5.68 1.93 27.35
CA THR A 226 -4.67 0.93 27.00
C THR A 226 -5.23 0.02 25.92
N GLY A 227 -4.84 0.22 24.66
CA GLY A 227 -5.26 -0.61 23.53
C GLY A 227 -5.78 0.25 22.37
N ALA A 228 -6.79 -0.25 21.66
CA ALA A 228 -7.52 0.58 20.72
C ALA A 228 -8.67 1.30 21.46
N ASP A 229 -8.81 2.59 21.18
CA ASP A 229 -9.79 3.45 21.84
C ASP A 229 -11.17 3.39 21.17
N ASN A 230 -12.16 3.86 21.92
CA ASN A 230 -13.53 4.00 21.45
C ASN A 230 -13.71 5.35 20.76
N GLY A 231 -14.60 5.36 19.77
CA GLY A 231 -15.05 6.60 19.14
C GLY A 231 -16.28 7.08 19.87
N LEU A 232 -16.15 8.12 20.68
CA LEU A 232 -17.23 8.66 21.50
C LEU A 232 -17.55 10.08 21.08
N ALA A 233 -18.83 10.43 21.07
CA ALA A 233 -19.30 11.70 20.55
C ALA A 233 -20.44 12.30 21.38
N LEU A 234 -20.64 13.60 21.20
CA LEU A 234 -21.82 14.32 21.66
C LEU A 234 -22.65 14.73 20.47
N ASP A 235 -23.95 14.63 20.66
CA ASP A 235 -24.92 15.10 19.69
C ASP A 235 -26.16 15.73 20.36
N ASP A 236 -26.94 16.50 19.60
CA ASP A 236 -28.17 17.18 20.03
C ASP A 236 -28.02 17.91 21.36
N VAL A 237 -26.98 18.75 21.47
CA VAL A 237 -26.66 19.49 22.68
C VAL A 237 -27.69 20.58 22.91
N VAL A 238 -28.23 20.65 24.13
CA VAL A 238 -29.14 21.69 24.60
C VAL A 238 -28.59 22.27 25.89
N PHE A 239 -28.35 23.58 25.90
CA PHE A 239 -27.85 24.31 27.06
C PHE A 239 -28.81 25.44 27.46
N PHE A 240 -28.99 25.62 28.76
CA PHE A 240 -29.79 26.69 29.34
C PHE A 240 -29.16 27.23 30.63
N ALA A 241 -29.13 28.56 30.79
CA ALA A 241 -28.79 29.22 32.04
C ALA A 241 -29.83 30.30 32.40
N PRO A 242 -30.48 30.24 33.58
CA PRO A 242 -31.61 31.12 33.89
C PRO A 242 -31.19 32.58 34.02
N SER A 243 -31.66 33.44 33.10
CA SER A 243 -31.37 34.88 33.06
C SER A 243 -32.59 35.76 33.39
N THR A 244 -33.79 35.29 33.02
CA THR A 244 -35.11 35.89 33.29
C THR A 244 -36.17 34.80 33.46
N PRO A 245 -37.15 34.94 34.39
CA PRO A 245 -38.28 34.01 34.49
C PRO A 245 -39.10 34.04 33.20
N LEU A 246 -39.16 32.91 32.48
CA LEU A 246 -40.05 32.70 31.34
C LEU A 246 -40.97 31.50 31.65
N PRO A 247 -42.22 31.49 31.16
CA PRO A 247 -43.04 30.28 31.17
C PRO A 247 -42.34 29.17 30.36
N PRO A 248 -42.49 27.89 30.75
CA PRO A 248 -41.96 26.78 29.96
C PRO A 248 -42.69 26.66 28.62
N GLU A 249 -41.97 26.19 27.60
CA GLU A 249 -42.49 25.90 26.27
C GLU A 249 -41.78 24.65 25.70
N VAL A 250 -42.48 23.90 24.83
CA VAL A 250 -41.87 22.81 24.07
C VAL A 250 -41.03 23.41 22.95
N ALA A 251 -39.72 23.16 22.99
CA ALA A 251 -38.76 23.64 22.01
C ALA A 251 -38.68 22.71 20.78
N ALA A 252 -38.81 21.39 20.97
CA ALA A 252 -38.79 20.41 19.89
C ALA A 252 -39.51 19.10 20.28
N VAL A 253 -39.99 18.37 19.27
CA VAL A 253 -40.50 16.98 19.38
C VAL A 253 -39.89 16.16 18.23
N ASP A 254 -39.26 15.03 18.55
CA ASP A 254 -38.79 14.02 17.57
C ASP A 254 -39.55 12.71 17.80
N PRO A 255 -40.12 12.02 16.79
CA PRO A 255 -40.21 12.41 15.37
C PRO A 255 -40.91 13.75 15.17
N ALA A 256 -40.34 14.59 14.31
CA ALA A 256 -40.94 15.84 13.90
C ALA A 256 -42.11 15.61 12.93
N SER A 257 -42.94 16.64 12.74
CA SER A 257 -44.16 16.54 11.94
C SER A 257 -43.96 16.50 10.42
N ASP A 258 -42.72 16.44 9.95
CA ASP A 258 -42.30 16.62 8.56
C ASP A 258 -41.70 15.38 7.89
N GLY A 259 -41.88 14.18 8.44
CA GLY A 259 -41.77 12.93 7.65
C GLY A 259 -40.86 11.81 8.19
N ALA A 260 -40.37 11.90 9.43
CA ALA A 260 -39.66 10.77 10.03
C ALA A 260 -40.67 9.70 10.49
N ALA A 261 -40.79 8.60 9.73
CA ALA A 261 -41.73 7.55 10.08
C ALA A 261 -41.27 6.77 11.33
N ALA A 262 -42.14 6.63 12.33
CA ALA A 262 -41.82 5.87 13.53
C ALA A 262 -42.13 4.38 13.33
N TRP A 263 -41.24 3.50 13.79
CA TRP A 263 -41.38 2.04 13.69
C TRP A 263 -40.92 1.34 14.96
N GLY A 264 -41.37 0.10 15.14
CA GLY A 264 -41.03 -0.68 16.33
C GLY A 264 -41.34 0.10 17.61
N LEU A 265 -40.37 0.18 18.52
CA LEU A 265 -40.47 0.93 19.78
C LEU A 265 -39.75 2.29 19.72
N ARG A 266 -39.55 2.89 18.54
CA ARG A 266 -38.87 4.20 18.42
C ARG A 266 -39.54 5.21 19.36
N PRO A 267 -38.82 5.79 20.33
CA PRO A 267 -39.45 6.69 21.29
C PRO A 267 -39.75 8.07 20.68
N VAL A 268 -40.68 8.81 21.31
CA VAL A 268 -40.91 10.24 21.06
C VAL A 268 -40.10 11.06 22.07
N VAL A 269 -39.22 11.94 21.63
CA VAL A 269 -38.39 12.80 22.48
C VAL A 269 -38.96 14.22 22.49
N VAL A 270 -39.34 14.71 23.67
CA VAL A 270 -39.86 16.06 23.91
C VAL A 270 -38.79 16.91 24.58
N THR A 271 -38.37 18.00 23.94
CA THR A 271 -37.38 18.94 24.49
C THR A 271 -38.06 20.25 24.88
N PHE A 272 -37.78 20.73 26.09
CA PHE A 272 -38.31 21.99 26.65
C PHE A 272 -37.27 23.11 26.61
N ASN A 273 -37.74 24.35 26.56
CA ASN A 273 -36.91 25.56 26.52
C ASN A 273 -36.16 25.88 27.84
N GLN A 274 -36.45 25.14 28.91
CA GLN A 274 -35.86 25.25 30.23
C GLN A 274 -36.17 24.00 31.07
N PRO A 275 -35.55 23.81 32.24
CA PRO A 275 -35.93 22.77 33.20
C PRO A 275 -37.42 22.84 33.58
N VAL A 276 -38.12 21.71 33.47
CA VAL A 276 -39.52 21.56 33.86
C VAL A 276 -39.74 20.41 34.85
N THR A 277 -40.89 20.44 35.53
CA THR A 277 -41.43 19.38 36.37
C THR A 277 -42.83 19.03 35.84
N PRO A 278 -42.97 17.93 35.07
CA PRO A 278 -44.26 17.48 34.58
C PRO A 278 -45.10 16.82 35.69
N GLY A 279 -46.42 17.03 35.65
CA GLY A 279 -47.41 16.33 36.45
C GLY A 279 -47.71 14.92 35.93
N ALA A 280 -48.53 14.14 36.64
CA ALA A 280 -48.78 12.72 36.32
C ALA A 280 -49.46 12.47 34.95
N ALA A 281 -50.18 13.47 34.41
CA ALA A 281 -50.91 13.37 33.14
C ALA A 281 -50.51 14.51 32.17
N TRP A 282 -49.21 14.75 32.05
CA TRP A 282 -48.66 15.87 31.29
C TRP A 282 -48.63 15.66 29.76
N PHE A 283 -48.86 14.45 29.28
CA PHE A 283 -48.90 14.14 27.85
C PHE A 283 -50.02 13.15 27.48
N GLU A 284 -50.39 13.13 26.19
CA GLU A 284 -51.18 12.08 25.55
C GLU A 284 -50.53 11.74 24.19
N LEU A 285 -50.29 10.46 23.95
CA LEU A 285 -50.01 9.93 22.61
C LEU A 285 -51.29 9.30 22.08
N ARG A 286 -51.74 9.70 20.89
CA ARG A 286 -52.98 9.19 20.30
C ARG A 286 -52.82 8.86 18.83
N GLY A 287 -52.96 7.58 18.50
CA GLY A 287 -53.07 7.09 17.13
C GLY A 287 -54.45 7.41 16.54
N SER A 288 -54.47 7.77 15.25
CA SER A 288 -55.69 8.02 14.49
C SER A 288 -56.59 6.78 14.36
N VAL A 289 -56.02 5.58 14.47
CA VAL A 289 -56.73 4.30 14.45
C VAL A 289 -56.71 3.67 15.84
N SER A 290 -55.56 3.68 16.51
CA SER A 290 -55.34 2.92 17.74
C SER A 290 -55.86 3.60 19.01
N GLY A 291 -56.27 4.87 18.93
CA GLY A 291 -56.68 5.64 20.10
C GLY A 291 -55.50 5.97 21.01
N VAL A 292 -55.69 5.95 22.33
CA VAL A 292 -54.62 6.32 23.28
C VAL A 292 -53.52 5.25 23.28
N ILE A 293 -52.28 5.68 23.09
CA ILE A 293 -51.09 4.83 23.09
C ILE A 293 -50.39 4.98 24.45
N GLU A 294 -50.23 3.87 25.16
CA GLU A 294 -49.48 3.85 26.42
C GLU A 294 -47.98 3.94 26.16
N ALA A 295 -47.29 4.79 26.93
CA ALA A 295 -45.85 4.99 26.84
C ALA A 295 -45.23 5.04 28.23
N SER A 296 -44.02 4.49 28.37
CA SER A 296 -43.16 4.75 29.52
C SER A 296 -42.41 6.06 29.32
N VAL A 297 -42.22 6.80 30.41
CA VAL A 297 -41.43 8.05 30.40
C VAL A 297 -40.06 7.79 31.02
N SER A 298 -39.00 8.17 30.33
CA SER A 298 -37.64 8.22 30.85
C SER A 298 -37.00 9.57 30.55
N HIS A 299 -36.11 10.02 31.41
CA HIS A 299 -35.35 11.25 31.19
C HIS A 299 -34.05 11.23 32.00
N ALA A 300 -32.97 11.80 31.46
CA ALA A 300 -31.71 11.97 32.20
C ALA A 300 -31.68 13.29 32.99
N GLY A 301 -32.50 14.26 32.60
CA GLY A 301 -32.55 15.59 33.21
C GLY A 301 -33.90 16.26 33.05
N PRO A 302 -34.03 17.53 33.46
CA PRO A 302 -35.32 18.21 33.52
C PRO A 302 -35.71 18.89 32.20
N MET A 303 -34.92 18.78 31.12
CA MET A 303 -35.15 19.50 29.87
C MET A 303 -35.65 18.62 28.72
N ARG A 304 -35.35 17.32 28.74
CA ARG A 304 -35.70 16.39 27.67
C ARG A 304 -36.34 15.13 28.26
N TYR A 305 -37.43 14.69 27.64
CA TYR A 305 -38.23 13.56 28.10
C TYR A 305 -38.48 12.61 26.93
N THR A 306 -38.12 11.34 27.12
CA THR A 306 -38.27 10.26 26.14
C THR A 306 -39.52 9.45 26.49
N LEU A 307 -40.46 9.39 25.55
CA LEU A 307 -41.72 8.65 25.63
C LEU A 307 -41.60 7.38 24.76
N THR A 308 -41.32 6.24 25.39
CA THR A 308 -41.21 4.96 24.68
C THR A 308 -42.56 4.27 24.68
N PRO A 309 -43.17 3.98 23.52
CA PRO A 309 -44.44 3.28 23.48
C PRO A 309 -44.28 1.88 24.11
N LEU A 310 -45.27 1.42 24.86
CA LEU A 310 -45.22 0.09 25.53
C LEU A 310 -45.43 -1.08 24.55
N LYS A 311 -45.90 -0.77 23.35
CA LYS A 311 -46.11 -1.70 22.24
C LYS A 311 -45.54 -1.07 20.98
N PRO A 312 -45.10 -1.88 20.00
CA PRO A 312 -44.66 -1.34 18.72
C PRO A 312 -45.71 -0.43 18.09
N TRP A 313 -45.25 0.61 17.39
CA TRP A 313 -46.11 1.53 16.66
C TRP A 313 -47.06 0.76 15.73
N PRO A 314 -48.38 1.01 15.81
CA PRO A 314 -49.35 0.43 14.89
C PRO A 314 -49.08 0.94 13.48
N ALA A 315 -49.37 0.11 12.48
CA ALA A 315 -48.98 0.34 11.10
C ALA A 315 -49.76 1.48 10.41
N GLY A 316 -49.07 2.39 9.72
CA GLY A 316 -49.68 3.32 8.75
C GLY A 316 -50.68 4.31 9.35
N GLU A 317 -50.49 4.75 10.60
CA GLU A 317 -51.38 5.70 11.26
C GLU A 317 -50.69 7.01 11.63
N THR A 318 -51.45 8.10 11.69
CA THR A 318 -50.97 9.36 12.28
C THR A 318 -51.05 9.26 13.80
N VAL A 319 -49.94 9.53 14.49
CA VAL A 319 -49.86 9.64 15.96
C VAL A 319 -49.78 11.12 16.35
N THR A 320 -50.75 11.59 17.13
CA THR A 320 -50.74 12.93 17.72
C THR A 320 -50.03 12.90 19.08
N VAL A 321 -49.08 13.80 19.28
CA VAL A 321 -48.39 14.07 20.54
C VAL A 321 -48.99 15.34 21.13
N ARG A 322 -49.64 15.24 22.29
CA ARG A 322 -50.16 16.39 23.01
C ARG A 322 -49.45 16.54 24.34
N ILE A 323 -48.92 17.73 24.61
CA ILE A 323 -48.34 18.12 25.90
C ILE A 323 -49.29 19.11 26.57
N PHE A 324 -49.80 18.77 27.74
CA PHE A 324 -50.77 19.58 28.48
C PHE A 324 -50.05 20.69 29.24
N GLY A 325 -50.20 21.93 28.79
CA GLY A 325 -49.42 23.05 29.28
C GLY A 325 -49.65 23.35 30.78
N SER A 326 -50.89 23.14 31.23
CA SER A 326 -51.27 23.27 32.66
C SER A 326 -50.58 22.27 33.59
N GLN A 327 -50.00 21.18 33.05
CA GLN A 327 -49.35 20.11 33.80
C GLN A 327 -47.82 20.21 33.76
N VAL A 328 -47.25 21.16 33.04
CA VAL A 328 -45.78 21.31 32.91
C VAL A 328 -45.37 22.61 33.58
N MET A 329 -44.67 22.52 34.71
CA MET A 329 -44.25 23.66 35.52
C MET A 329 -42.75 23.89 35.40
N ASN A 330 -42.29 25.14 35.45
CA ASN A 330 -40.86 25.43 35.68
C ASN A 330 -40.51 25.37 37.18
N ASP A 331 -39.24 25.65 37.51
CA ASP A 331 -38.71 25.70 38.87
C ASP A 331 -39.33 26.81 39.75
N LEU A 332 -40.01 27.79 39.15
CA LEU A 332 -40.76 28.85 39.81
C LEU A 332 -42.26 28.55 39.90
N ALA A 333 -42.69 27.32 39.62
CA ALA A 333 -44.08 26.87 39.60
C ALA A 333 -44.98 27.67 38.63
N GLN A 334 -44.43 28.13 37.51
CA GLN A 334 -45.19 28.73 36.41
C GLN A 334 -45.51 27.67 35.35
N PRO A 335 -46.78 27.51 34.93
CA PRO A 335 -47.17 26.54 33.90
C PRO A 335 -46.79 27.02 32.50
N MET A 336 -46.75 26.11 31.52
CA MET A 336 -46.70 26.51 30.11
C MET A 336 -47.95 27.33 29.76
N ALA A 337 -47.79 28.31 28.87
CA ALA A 337 -48.89 29.22 28.52
C ALA A 337 -50.06 28.54 27.77
N ALA A 338 -49.79 27.46 27.04
CA ALA A 338 -50.78 26.69 26.28
C ALA A 338 -50.33 25.23 26.11
N ASP A 339 -51.27 24.36 25.69
CA ASP A 339 -50.93 23.00 25.26
C ASP A 339 -50.10 23.03 23.97
N HIS A 340 -49.16 22.10 23.85
CA HIS A 340 -48.44 21.86 22.59
C HIS A 340 -49.04 20.62 21.90
N VAL A 341 -49.24 20.68 20.59
CA VAL A 341 -49.74 19.56 19.78
C VAL A 341 -48.89 19.41 18.54
N SER A 342 -48.35 18.22 18.31
CA SER A 342 -47.66 17.81 17.09
C SER A 342 -48.17 16.43 16.65
N ALA A 343 -47.79 15.98 15.45
CA ALA A 343 -48.15 14.65 14.96
C ALA A 343 -47.11 14.10 13.98
N PHE A 344 -46.99 12.78 13.86
CA PHE A 344 -46.12 12.08 12.88
C PHE A 344 -46.82 10.81 12.35
N GLU A 345 -46.28 10.18 11.31
CA GLU A 345 -46.82 8.94 10.71
C GLU A 345 -45.99 7.69 11.07
N THR A 346 -46.62 6.52 11.16
CA THR A 346 -45.97 5.24 11.46
C THR A 346 -45.81 4.36 10.21
N LEU A 347 -44.74 3.56 10.14
CA LEU A 347 -44.50 2.63 9.02
C LEU A 347 -45.48 1.45 9.01
N HIS A 348 -45.82 0.93 7.83
CA HIS A 348 -46.74 -0.21 7.67
C HIS A 348 -46.12 -1.53 8.22
N GLY A 349 -46.91 -2.37 8.89
CA GLY A 349 -46.45 -3.60 9.57
C GLY A 349 -46.26 -4.83 8.64
N PRO A 350 -45.89 -6.02 9.19
CA PRO A 350 -45.41 -7.20 8.42
C PRO A 350 -46.47 -7.89 7.54
N GLU A 351 -47.71 -7.41 7.49
CA GLU A 351 -48.71 -7.86 6.50
C GLU A 351 -48.56 -7.13 5.15
N SER A 352 -47.92 -5.96 5.14
CA SER A 352 -47.55 -5.24 3.92
C SER A 352 -46.11 -5.58 3.52
N VAL A 353 -45.87 -5.67 2.21
CA VAL A 353 -44.54 -5.94 1.66
C VAL A 353 -43.67 -4.69 1.83
N THR A 354 -42.58 -4.81 2.56
CA THR A 354 -41.52 -3.80 2.65
C THR A 354 -40.65 -3.91 1.39
N ARG A 355 -40.35 -2.76 0.76
CA ARG A 355 -39.41 -2.71 -0.37
C ARG A 355 -38.00 -3.08 0.09
N ILE A 356 -37.25 -3.78 -0.75
CA ILE A 356 -35.88 -4.18 -0.43
C ILE A 356 -35.00 -2.93 -0.24
N SER A 357 -35.15 -1.92 -1.10
CA SER A 357 -34.43 -0.65 -0.96
C SER A 357 -34.61 0.05 0.38
N PHE A 358 -35.78 -0.10 1.02
CA PHE A 358 -36.04 0.45 2.34
C PHE A 358 -35.49 -0.42 3.47
N VAL A 359 -35.33 -1.73 3.24
CA VAL A 359 -34.60 -2.61 4.15
C VAL A 359 -33.12 -2.28 4.11
N GLN A 360 -32.54 -2.07 2.93
CA GLN A 360 -31.14 -1.68 2.78
C GLN A 360 -30.89 -0.27 3.34
N GLY A 361 -31.64 0.73 2.87
CA GLY A 361 -31.38 2.13 3.18
C GLY A 361 -30.22 2.70 2.38
N GLN A 362 -29.86 3.96 2.67
CA GLN A 362 -28.75 4.68 2.00
C GLN A 362 -27.41 4.55 2.75
N ASP A 363 -27.46 3.98 3.96
CA ASP A 363 -26.32 3.84 4.85
C ASP A 363 -25.83 2.39 4.88
N GLY A 364 -24.57 2.15 5.25
CA GLY A 364 -23.99 0.80 5.36
C GLY A 364 -24.52 -0.07 6.50
N CYS A 365 -25.68 0.28 7.05
CA CYS A 365 -26.46 -0.50 7.99
C CYS A 365 -27.94 -0.23 7.71
N SER A 366 -28.75 -1.27 7.77
CA SER A 366 -30.19 -1.15 7.62
C SER A 366 -30.83 -0.18 8.64
N PRO A 367 -31.70 0.75 8.20
CA PRO A 367 -32.53 1.55 9.10
C PRO A 367 -33.59 0.70 9.82
N LEU A 368 -33.76 -0.57 9.44
CA LEU A 368 -34.72 -1.51 10.00
C LEU A 368 -34.04 -2.62 10.82
N ALA A 369 -32.76 -2.51 11.16
CA ALA A 369 -32.05 -3.50 11.96
C ALA A 369 -32.82 -3.88 13.25
N GLY A 370 -33.04 -5.18 13.44
CA GLY A 370 -33.83 -5.76 14.54
C GLY A 370 -35.35 -5.80 14.29
N ALA A 371 -35.85 -5.21 13.22
CA ALA A 371 -37.27 -5.31 12.84
C ALA A 371 -37.56 -6.62 12.12
N VAL A 372 -38.79 -7.13 12.28
CA VAL A 372 -39.31 -8.23 11.45
C VAL A 372 -40.07 -7.64 10.27
N VAL A 373 -39.63 -7.95 9.06
CA VAL A 373 -40.21 -7.44 7.81
C VAL A 373 -40.67 -8.60 6.93
N LYS A 374 -41.59 -8.29 6.01
CA LYS A 374 -41.95 -9.17 4.91
C LYS A 374 -41.51 -8.53 3.60
N VAL A 375 -40.62 -9.19 2.87
CA VAL A 375 -40.13 -8.74 1.55
C VAL A 375 -40.64 -9.68 0.46
N ARG A 376 -40.66 -9.17 -0.78
CA ARG A 376 -40.85 -9.97 -1.99
C ARG A 376 -39.80 -9.59 -3.01
N GLY A 377 -39.32 -10.54 -3.78
CA GLY A 377 -38.32 -10.31 -4.83
C GLY A 377 -38.08 -11.55 -5.67
N VAL A 378 -37.17 -11.43 -6.62
CA VAL A 378 -36.69 -12.51 -7.50
C VAL A 378 -35.39 -13.05 -6.94
N VAL A 379 -35.26 -14.37 -6.82
CA VAL A 379 -34.01 -15.02 -6.45
C VAL A 379 -32.98 -14.82 -7.56
N THR A 380 -31.85 -14.18 -7.25
CA THR A 380 -30.77 -13.89 -8.21
C THR A 380 -29.63 -14.89 -8.11
N ALA A 381 -29.37 -15.44 -6.93
CA ALA A 381 -28.39 -16.50 -6.71
C ALA A 381 -28.78 -17.39 -5.53
N ASP A 382 -28.68 -18.70 -5.71
CA ASP A 382 -28.99 -19.72 -4.71
C ASP A 382 -27.71 -20.35 -4.17
N PHE A 383 -27.51 -20.24 -2.86
CA PHE A 383 -26.42 -20.85 -2.11
C PHE A 383 -26.96 -21.64 -0.89
N GLN A 384 -28.19 -22.15 -0.98
CA GLN A 384 -28.81 -22.96 0.07
C GLN A 384 -28.05 -24.28 0.25
N GLY A 385 -28.04 -24.79 1.48
CA GLY A 385 -27.38 -26.04 1.83
C GLY A 385 -26.49 -25.92 3.08
N GLY A 386 -25.95 -27.05 3.53
CA GLY A 386 -24.90 -27.05 4.54
C GLY A 386 -23.53 -26.74 3.93
N SER A 387 -22.54 -26.46 4.79
CA SER A 387 -21.13 -26.31 4.38
C SER A 387 -20.75 -27.39 3.36
N PRO A 388 -20.18 -27.03 2.20
CA PRO A 388 -19.51 -25.76 1.87
C PRO A 388 -20.41 -24.60 1.42
N ALA A 389 -21.72 -24.80 1.25
CA ALA A 389 -22.61 -23.73 0.77
C ALA A 389 -22.73 -22.58 1.78
N LEU A 390 -22.98 -21.36 1.30
CA LEU A 390 -23.13 -20.16 2.14
C LEU A 390 -24.35 -20.23 3.09
N GLY A 391 -25.30 -21.12 2.82
CA GLY A 391 -26.44 -21.40 3.69
C GLY A 391 -27.55 -20.36 3.58
N GLY A 392 -27.83 -19.89 2.37
CA GLY A 392 -28.83 -18.86 2.07
C GLY A 392 -28.92 -18.54 0.59
N PHE A 393 -29.61 -17.48 0.22
CA PHE A 393 -29.74 -17.04 -1.17
C PHE A 393 -29.93 -15.53 -1.25
N TYR A 394 -29.67 -14.95 -2.43
CA TYR A 394 -29.93 -13.55 -2.70
C TYR A 394 -31.26 -13.37 -3.41
N ILE A 395 -31.99 -12.33 -3.02
CA ILE A 395 -33.14 -11.81 -3.76
C ILE A 395 -32.86 -10.38 -4.19
N GLN A 396 -33.51 -9.95 -5.26
CA GLN A 396 -33.54 -8.56 -5.69
C GLN A 396 -34.97 -8.13 -6.01
N SER A 397 -35.27 -6.83 -5.95
CA SER A 397 -36.59 -6.30 -6.30
C SER A 397 -37.05 -6.76 -7.70
N PHE A 398 -38.37 -6.83 -7.89
CA PHE A 398 -38.91 -7.13 -9.22
C PHE A 398 -38.60 -5.99 -10.18
N PRO A 399 -38.39 -6.27 -11.48
CA PRO A 399 -38.28 -5.23 -12.48
C PRO A 399 -39.48 -4.28 -12.45
N GLY A 400 -39.23 -2.99 -12.20
CA GLY A 400 -40.20 -1.91 -12.07
C GLY A 400 -40.69 -1.64 -10.64
N ASP A 401 -40.31 -2.45 -9.65
CA ASP A 401 -40.60 -2.24 -8.22
C ASP A 401 -39.45 -1.54 -7.47
N GLU A 402 -38.31 -1.35 -8.13
CA GLU A 402 -37.18 -0.58 -7.61
C GLU A 402 -37.60 0.86 -7.25
N ASP A 403 -36.90 1.49 -6.32
CA ASP A 403 -37.04 2.93 -6.13
C ASP A 403 -36.20 3.72 -7.15
N GLU A 404 -36.36 5.06 -7.14
CA GLU A 404 -35.64 5.93 -8.06
C GLU A 404 -34.32 6.45 -7.45
N ASP A 405 -33.87 5.89 -6.33
CA ASP A 405 -32.73 6.37 -5.57
C ASP A 405 -31.47 5.54 -5.84
N PRO A 406 -30.47 6.08 -6.56
CA PRO A 406 -29.24 5.35 -6.83
C PRO A 406 -28.35 5.15 -5.60
N GLY A 407 -28.74 5.67 -4.43
CA GLY A 407 -28.05 5.49 -3.16
C GLY A 407 -28.50 4.27 -2.35
N THR A 408 -29.56 3.57 -2.76
CA THR A 408 -30.11 2.39 -2.06
C THR A 408 -29.90 1.12 -2.89
N SER A 409 -29.68 -0.01 -2.22
CA SER A 409 -29.57 -1.29 -2.90
C SER A 409 -30.93 -1.97 -3.05
N GLU A 410 -31.15 -2.60 -4.20
CA GLU A 410 -32.33 -3.42 -4.48
C GLU A 410 -32.14 -4.90 -4.16
N GLY A 411 -30.95 -5.29 -3.70
CA GLY A 411 -30.58 -6.66 -3.35
C GLY A 411 -30.64 -6.94 -1.85
N LEU A 412 -30.88 -8.20 -1.46
CA LEU A 412 -30.92 -8.61 -0.06
C LEU A 412 -30.48 -10.07 0.13
N TRP A 413 -29.62 -10.30 1.12
CA TRP A 413 -29.24 -11.65 1.52
C TRP A 413 -30.26 -12.28 2.47
N ILE A 414 -30.68 -13.50 2.17
CA ILE A 414 -31.57 -14.31 3.01
C ILE A 414 -30.77 -15.43 3.66
N ALA A 415 -30.45 -15.29 4.95
CA ALA A 415 -29.69 -16.28 5.70
C ALA A 415 -30.61 -17.40 6.20
N ASP A 416 -30.68 -18.49 5.45
CA ASP A 416 -31.54 -19.65 5.73
C ASP A 416 -30.81 -20.75 6.53
N ARG A 417 -30.20 -20.36 7.66
CA ARG A 417 -29.34 -21.26 8.47
C ARG A 417 -30.06 -22.02 9.59
N GLY A 418 -31.37 -21.85 9.78
CA GLY A 418 -32.14 -22.61 10.75
C GLY A 418 -33.49 -22.02 11.15
N SER A 419 -34.57 -22.58 10.60
CA SER A 419 -35.89 -22.85 11.22
C SER A 419 -37.03 -22.99 10.18
N VAL A 420 -36.81 -22.59 8.91
CA VAL A 420 -37.75 -22.80 7.77
C VAL A 420 -37.13 -23.64 6.64
N ALA A 421 -36.01 -24.32 6.93
CA ALA A 421 -35.06 -24.99 6.03
C ALA A 421 -35.63 -26.11 5.11
N SER A 422 -36.66 -25.83 4.31
CA SER A 422 -37.27 -26.81 3.40
C SER A 422 -37.93 -26.22 2.15
N VAL A 423 -37.84 -24.91 1.92
CA VAL A 423 -38.31 -24.30 0.67
C VAL A 423 -37.10 -24.17 -0.26
N PRO A 424 -36.88 -25.13 -1.18
CA PRO A 424 -35.86 -24.98 -2.20
C PRO A 424 -36.23 -23.83 -3.12
N VAL A 425 -35.26 -23.00 -3.47
CA VAL A 425 -35.40 -21.96 -4.48
C VAL A 425 -34.49 -22.21 -5.67
N SER A 426 -34.65 -21.42 -6.72
CA SER A 426 -33.76 -21.38 -7.87
C SER A 426 -33.72 -19.97 -8.41
N ALA A 427 -32.61 -19.61 -9.09
CA ALA A 427 -32.53 -18.32 -9.76
C ALA A 427 -33.72 -18.13 -10.73
N GLY A 428 -34.41 -17.00 -10.61
CA GLY A 428 -35.66 -16.71 -11.34
C GLY A 428 -36.94 -17.07 -10.58
N ASP A 429 -36.88 -17.65 -9.37
CA ASP A 429 -38.07 -17.83 -8.55
C ASP A 429 -38.51 -16.49 -7.92
N ALA A 430 -39.81 -16.20 -8.00
CA ALA A 430 -40.44 -15.14 -7.23
C ALA A 430 -40.71 -15.66 -5.82
N VAL A 431 -40.20 -14.98 -4.79
CA VAL A 431 -40.35 -15.41 -3.40
C VAL A 431 -40.91 -14.31 -2.51
N SER A 432 -41.65 -14.71 -1.48
CA SER A 432 -41.95 -13.87 -0.33
C SER A 432 -41.28 -14.44 0.91
N VAL A 433 -40.58 -13.57 1.65
CA VAL A 433 -39.82 -13.95 2.84
C VAL A 433 -40.19 -13.03 3.99
N THR A 434 -40.52 -13.61 5.15
CA THR A 434 -40.70 -12.89 6.42
C THR A 434 -39.58 -13.27 7.36
N GLY A 435 -38.79 -12.29 7.81
CA GLY A 435 -37.62 -12.52 8.67
C GLY A 435 -37.22 -11.25 9.43
N MET A 436 -36.27 -11.40 10.35
CA MET A 436 -35.70 -10.28 11.10
C MET A 436 -34.53 -9.68 10.34
N VAL A 437 -34.53 -8.37 10.14
CA VAL A 437 -33.39 -7.64 9.56
C VAL A 437 -32.24 -7.61 10.55
N SER A 438 -31.04 -7.90 10.07
CA SER A 438 -29.83 -7.93 10.89
C SER A 438 -28.63 -7.50 10.06
N GLU A 439 -27.68 -6.85 10.73
CA GLU A 439 -26.33 -6.64 10.21
C GLU A 439 -25.44 -7.81 10.63
N SER A 440 -24.63 -8.34 9.72
CA SER A 440 -23.59 -9.30 10.10
C SER A 440 -22.36 -9.18 9.22
N GLY A 441 -21.22 -8.93 9.85
CA GLY A 441 -19.96 -8.77 9.15
C GLY A 441 -19.94 -7.59 8.17
N GLY A 442 -20.88 -6.65 8.30
CA GLY A 442 -21.09 -5.50 7.40
C GLY A 442 -22.06 -5.74 6.25
N LEU A 443 -22.74 -6.89 6.20
CA LEU A 443 -23.78 -7.22 5.21
C LEU A 443 -25.17 -7.09 5.84
N THR A 444 -26.09 -6.41 5.17
CA THR A 444 -27.53 -6.37 5.49
C THR A 444 -28.19 -7.68 5.08
N GLN A 445 -28.91 -8.33 6.01
CA GLN A 445 -29.53 -9.62 5.76
C GLN A 445 -30.84 -9.85 6.51
N LEU A 446 -31.64 -10.79 6.02
CA LEU A 446 -32.73 -11.39 6.81
C LEU A 446 -32.25 -12.68 7.49
N VAL A 447 -32.42 -12.72 8.81
CA VAL A 447 -32.19 -13.89 9.67
C VAL A 447 -33.49 -14.31 10.35
N SER A 448 -33.47 -15.41 11.11
CA SER A 448 -34.63 -15.90 11.87
C SER A 448 -35.91 -15.94 11.01
N VAL A 449 -35.77 -16.44 9.78
CA VAL A 449 -36.89 -16.51 8.83
C VAL A 449 -38.04 -17.24 9.50
N SER A 450 -39.25 -16.68 9.42
CA SER A 450 -40.45 -17.17 10.07
C SER A 450 -41.57 -17.53 9.09
N GLY A 451 -41.42 -17.11 7.83
CA GLY A 451 -42.28 -17.51 6.72
C GLY A 451 -41.55 -17.36 5.39
N MET A 452 -41.71 -18.32 4.49
CA MET A 452 -41.15 -18.28 3.14
C MET A 452 -42.09 -19.01 2.18
N SER A 453 -42.31 -18.46 0.99
CA SER A 453 -43.06 -19.12 -0.08
C SER A 453 -42.55 -18.75 -1.47
N VAL A 454 -42.43 -19.73 -2.35
CA VAL A 454 -42.22 -19.53 -3.79
C VAL A 454 -43.57 -19.27 -4.45
N GLU A 455 -43.71 -18.13 -5.12
CA GLU A 455 -44.96 -17.63 -5.72
C GLU A 455 -45.05 -17.94 -7.23
N GLY A 456 -44.00 -18.51 -7.82
CA GLY A 456 -43.89 -18.86 -9.23
C GLY A 456 -42.54 -18.43 -9.81
N GLY A 457 -42.41 -18.49 -11.15
CA GLY A 457 -41.24 -17.95 -11.84
C GLY A 457 -41.42 -16.46 -12.18
N ALA A 458 -40.31 -15.74 -12.21
CA ALA A 458 -40.18 -14.34 -12.62
C ALA A 458 -38.98 -14.17 -13.56
N GLU A 459 -38.98 -13.05 -14.29
CA GLU A 459 -37.80 -12.64 -15.06
C GLU A 459 -36.69 -12.18 -14.10
N LEU A 460 -35.45 -12.58 -14.37
CA LEU A 460 -34.30 -12.09 -13.62
C LEU A 460 -34.13 -10.58 -13.88
N PRO A 461 -33.81 -9.77 -12.85
CA PRO A 461 -33.41 -8.39 -13.05
C PRO A 461 -32.21 -8.30 -14.02
N GLU A 462 -32.17 -7.24 -14.82
CA GLU A 462 -31.00 -6.97 -15.66
C GLU A 462 -29.79 -6.67 -14.75
N PRO A 463 -28.62 -7.30 -14.95
CA PRO A 463 -27.45 -7.03 -14.13
C PRO A 463 -27.01 -5.56 -14.23
N GLU A 464 -26.80 -4.91 -13.08
CA GLU A 464 -26.35 -3.52 -13.02
C GLU A 464 -24.94 -3.38 -13.60
N ALA A 465 -24.75 -2.47 -14.55
CA ALA A 465 -23.48 -2.32 -15.26
C ALA A 465 -22.50 -1.47 -14.45
N LEU A 466 -21.49 -2.12 -13.87
CA LEU A 466 -20.45 -1.45 -13.09
C LEU A 466 -19.13 -1.33 -13.86
N GLY A 467 -18.39 -0.26 -13.56
CA GLY A 467 -17.08 0.03 -14.12
C GLY A 467 -16.07 0.37 -13.04
N LEU A 468 -14.81 0.04 -13.29
CA LEU A 468 -13.68 0.39 -12.44
C LEU A 468 -12.72 1.32 -13.22
N PRO A 469 -12.11 2.33 -12.58
CA PRO A 469 -12.23 2.66 -11.16
C PRO A 469 -13.61 3.19 -10.76
N MET A 470 -14.05 2.84 -9.56
CA MET A 470 -15.21 3.50 -8.94
C MET A 470 -14.98 5.01 -8.85
N ALA A 471 -16.05 5.78 -9.04
CA ALA A 471 -16.01 7.22 -8.87
C ALA A 471 -15.67 7.58 -7.42
N SER A 472 -14.99 8.72 -7.23
CA SER A 472 -14.60 9.18 -5.89
C SER A 472 -15.84 9.44 -5.04
N GLY A 473 -15.85 8.91 -3.81
CA GLY A 473 -16.98 9.07 -2.88
C GLY A 473 -18.16 8.13 -3.15
N VAL A 474 -18.08 7.25 -4.16
CA VAL A 474 -19.09 6.23 -4.43
C VAL A 474 -18.62 4.89 -3.86
N SER A 475 -19.46 4.28 -3.02
CA SER A 475 -19.26 2.94 -2.47
C SER A 475 -20.01 1.90 -3.30
N PHE A 476 -19.65 0.62 -3.16
CA PHE A 476 -20.47 -0.49 -3.66
C PHE A 476 -21.70 -0.79 -2.79
N GLU A 477 -21.89 -0.04 -1.69
CA GLU A 477 -23.03 -0.21 -0.78
C GLU A 477 -24.39 -0.14 -1.48
N ALA A 478 -24.56 0.83 -2.39
CA ALA A 478 -25.77 0.97 -3.19
C ALA A 478 -26.01 -0.21 -4.16
N HIS A 479 -25.10 -1.18 -4.21
CA HIS A 479 -25.20 -2.39 -5.01
C HIS A 479 -25.17 -3.66 -4.15
N GLU A 480 -25.21 -3.55 -2.81
CA GLU A 480 -25.09 -4.70 -1.91
C GLU A 480 -26.21 -5.74 -2.14
N GLY A 481 -25.84 -6.97 -2.51
CA GLY A 481 -26.77 -8.05 -2.80
C GLY A 481 -27.40 -8.00 -4.20
N MET A 482 -27.08 -6.98 -5.02
CA MET A 482 -27.59 -6.86 -6.38
C MET A 482 -26.79 -7.74 -7.36
N LEU A 483 -27.46 -8.18 -8.42
CA LEU A 483 -26.82 -8.76 -9.59
C LEU A 483 -26.10 -7.67 -10.37
N VAL A 484 -24.78 -7.79 -10.53
CA VAL A 484 -23.92 -6.80 -11.19
C VAL A 484 -23.16 -7.42 -12.36
N ARG A 485 -22.74 -6.57 -13.30
CA ARG A 485 -21.92 -6.95 -14.46
C ARG A 485 -20.80 -5.95 -14.71
N PHE A 486 -19.58 -6.49 -14.79
CA PHE A 486 -18.41 -5.76 -15.28
C PHE A 486 -18.21 -6.08 -16.76
N SER A 487 -18.61 -5.16 -17.62
CA SER A 487 -18.47 -5.32 -19.08
C SER A 487 -17.04 -5.04 -19.57
N GLN A 488 -16.26 -4.31 -18.78
CA GLN A 488 -14.84 -4.10 -19.03
C GLN A 488 -14.03 -5.38 -18.77
N GLU A 489 -12.89 -5.50 -19.44
CA GLU A 489 -11.91 -6.53 -19.11
C GLU A 489 -11.25 -6.22 -17.77
N LEU A 490 -11.13 -7.25 -16.93
CA LEU A 490 -10.44 -7.17 -15.64
C LEU A 490 -9.23 -8.10 -15.65
N SER A 491 -8.11 -7.70 -15.08
CA SER A 491 -6.95 -8.58 -14.89
C SER A 491 -6.86 -9.06 -13.44
N VAL A 492 -6.44 -10.30 -13.23
CA VAL A 492 -5.99 -10.78 -11.92
C VAL A 492 -4.78 -9.95 -11.52
N THR A 493 -4.92 -9.09 -10.52
CA THR A 493 -3.83 -8.24 -10.04
C THR A 493 -3.18 -8.82 -8.79
N SER A 494 -3.89 -9.68 -8.06
CA SER A 494 -3.38 -10.37 -6.88
C SER A 494 -4.03 -11.74 -6.72
N THR A 495 -3.23 -12.71 -6.33
CA THR A 495 -3.68 -14.01 -5.78
C THR A 495 -3.63 -14.02 -4.26
N SER A 496 -3.26 -12.91 -3.61
CA SER A 496 -3.25 -12.73 -2.16
C SER A 496 -4.05 -11.48 -1.76
N SER A 497 -4.29 -11.28 -0.47
CA SER A 497 -5.00 -10.09 0.01
C SER A 497 -4.25 -8.79 -0.31
N ILE A 498 -4.96 -7.77 -0.78
CA ILE A 498 -4.44 -6.41 -1.01
C ILE A 498 -4.17 -5.67 0.31
N SER A 499 -4.84 -6.06 1.41
CA SER A 499 -4.72 -5.42 2.73
C SER A 499 -3.61 -6.00 3.62
N GLY A 500 -2.75 -6.86 3.05
CA GLY A 500 -1.71 -7.59 3.77
C GLY A 500 -2.28 -8.82 4.50
N GLY A 501 -1.63 -9.97 4.34
CA GLY A 501 -2.06 -11.21 4.97
C GLY A 501 -1.79 -12.46 4.14
N LEU A 502 -2.19 -13.61 4.68
CA LEU A 502 -2.07 -14.95 4.09
C LEU A 502 -2.69 -15.03 2.68
N ASP A 503 -2.28 -16.02 1.89
CA ASP A 503 -2.83 -16.35 0.58
C ASP A 503 -4.34 -16.62 0.63
N ASN A 504 -5.15 -15.60 0.30
CA ASN A 504 -6.61 -15.69 0.24
C ASN A 504 -7.09 -16.57 -0.91
N TYR A 505 -6.32 -16.72 -1.98
CA TYR A 505 -6.71 -17.62 -3.07
C TYR A 505 -6.63 -19.07 -2.64
N ALA A 506 -5.53 -19.44 -1.97
CA ALA A 506 -5.36 -20.77 -1.41
C ALA A 506 -6.41 -21.10 -0.35
N ARG A 507 -6.70 -20.12 0.51
CA ARG A 507 -7.51 -20.32 1.71
C ARG A 507 -9.01 -20.15 1.47
N TYR A 508 -9.42 -19.19 0.65
CA TYR A 508 -10.82 -18.80 0.47
C TYR A 508 -11.26 -18.80 -1.00
N GLY A 509 -10.39 -19.24 -1.93
CA GLY A 509 -10.73 -19.20 -3.36
C GLY A 509 -10.84 -17.80 -3.94
N GLU A 510 -10.36 -16.77 -3.25
CA GLU A 510 -10.52 -15.37 -3.64
C GLU A 510 -9.41 -14.90 -4.59
N LEU A 511 -9.79 -14.21 -5.66
CA LEU A 511 -8.88 -13.50 -6.57
C LEU A 511 -9.17 -12.00 -6.54
N THR A 512 -8.14 -11.17 -6.50
CA THR A 512 -8.33 -9.72 -6.72
C THR A 512 -8.22 -9.40 -8.20
N LEU A 513 -9.24 -8.73 -8.72
CA LEU A 513 -9.31 -8.24 -10.09
C LEU A 513 -9.12 -6.72 -10.13
N ALA A 514 -8.42 -6.21 -11.16
CA ALA A 514 -8.24 -4.79 -11.42
C ALA A 514 -8.74 -4.40 -12.81
N ALA A 515 -9.15 -3.14 -12.98
CA ALA A 515 -9.48 -2.56 -14.28
C ALA A 515 -8.27 -2.57 -15.23
N GLY A 516 -8.40 -3.18 -16.42
CA GLY A 516 -7.33 -3.16 -17.41
C GLY A 516 -6.11 -4.00 -16.98
N ALA A 517 -4.92 -3.42 -17.01
CA ALA A 517 -3.67 -4.11 -16.64
C ALA A 517 -3.51 -4.25 -15.10
N PRO A 518 -2.70 -5.21 -14.62
CA PRO A 518 -2.33 -5.29 -13.20
C PRO A 518 -1.77 -3.97 -12.68
N LEU A 519 -2.06 -3.65 -11.42
CA LEU A 519 -1.64 -2.40 -10.80
C LEU A 519 -0.11 -2.34 -10.63
N VAL A 520 0.42 -1.12 -10.64
CA VAL A 520 1.85 -0.83 -10.49
C VAL A 520 2.05 0.07 -9.25
N VAL A 521 3.11 -0.17 -8.50
CA VAL A 521 3.48 0.69 -7.37
C VAL A 521 3.80 2.09 -7.90
N PRO A 522 3.25 3.18 -7.31
CA PRO A 522 3.37 4.50 -7.92
C PRO A 522 4.82 4.98 -8.01
N THR A 523 5.63 4.73 -6.97
CA THR A 523 7.05 5.10 -6.93
C THR A 523 7.93 4.27 -7.86
N GLU A 524 7.36 3.35 -8.65
CA GLU A 524 8.06 2.74 -9.80
C GLU A 524 8.22 3.72 -10.97
N PHE A 525 7.30 4.69 -11.11
CA PHE A 525 7.27 5.61 -12.27
C PHE A 525 6.95 7.07 -11.90
N MET A 526 6.59 7.35 -10.65
CA MET A 526 6.42 8.69 -10.12
C MET A 526 7.51 9.00 -9.09
N ASP A 527 8.37 9.95 -9.42
CA ASP A 527 9.36 10.51 -8.49
C ASP A 527 8.64 11.28 -7.37
N PRO A 528 8.83 10.93 -6.08
CA PRO A 528 8.20 11.61 -4.95
C PRO A 528 8.81 13.00 -4.66
N ASN A 529 10.02 13.28 -5.15
CA ASN A 529 10.81 14.47 -4.83
C ASN A 529 10.45 15.68 -5.69
N ASP A 530 10.43 15.52 -7.02
CA ASP A 530 10.27 16.61 -7.98
C ASP A 530 9.35 16.30 -9.19
N VAL A 531 8.82 17.37 -9.82
CA VAL A 531 8.00 17.30 -11.03
C VAL A 531 8.36 18.44 -11.98
N PRO A 532 8.77 18.15 -13.25
CA PRO A 532 9.02 16.82 -13.79
C PRO A 532 10.19 16.12 -13.09
N ALA A 533 10.16 14.79 -13.05
CA ALA A 533 11.20 13.97 -12.44
C ALA A 533 12.57 14.31 -13.03
N SER A 534 13.53 14.67 -12.19
CA SER A 534 14.92 14.88 -12.63
C SER A 534 15.70 13.57 -12.75
N GLY A 535 15.22 12.51 -12.11
CA GLY A 535 15.81 11.18 -12.07
C GLY A 535 17.18 11.12 -11.38
N THR A 536 17.54 12.15 -10.63
CA THR A 536 18.83 12.27 -9.93
C THR A 536 18.71 13.00 -8.58
N THR A 537 17.50 13.43 -8.20
CA THR A 537 17.27 14.24 -7.00
C THR A 537 16.68 13.40 -5.88
N ALA A 538 17.54 12.89 -4.99
CA ALA A 538 17.13 12.09 -3.84
C ALA A 538 16.75 12.94 -2.60
N ALA A 539 16.14 14.10 -2.80
CA ALA A 539 15.78 15.02 -1.73
C ALA A 539 14.55 15.86 -2.10
N GLY A 540 13.51 15.78 -1.27
CA GLY A 540 12.29 16.52 -1.48
C GLY A 540 11.09 15.71 -1.02
N ARG A 541 9.90 16.23 -1.29
CA ARG A 541 8.61 15.52 -1.22
C ARG A 541 7.54 16.28 -2.00
N GLY A 542 7.97 17.05 -3.00
CA GLY A 542 7.11 17.99 -3.72
C GLY A 542 5.99 17.29 -4.47
N ASN A 543 6.15 16.00 -4.78
CA ASN A 543 5.20 15.20 -5.53
C ASN A 543 4.47 14.14 -4.68
N ALA A 544 4.73 14.05 -3.37
CA ALA A 544 4.12 13.04 -2.49
C ALA A 544 2.58 13.06 -2.52
N ALA A 545 1.97 14.23 -2.71
CA ALA A 545 0.51 14.34 -2.85
C ALA A 545 -0.02 13.58 -4.08
N ALA A 546 0.67 13.65 -5.22
CA ALA A 546 0.28 12.94 -6.44
C ALA A 546 0.47 11.43 -6.29
N VAL A 547 1.55 11.00 -5.62
CA VAL A 547 1.78 9.60 -5.25
C VAL A 547 0.58 9.08 -4.45
N HIS A 548 0.18 9.78 -3.39
CA HIS A 548 -0.97 9.38 -2.57
C HIS A 548 -2.32 9.46 -3.32
N ASP A 549 -2.50 10.44 -4.21
CA ASP A 549 -3.70 10.51 -5.06
C ASP A 549 -3.83 9.28 -5.95
N TYR A 550 -2.71 8.83 -6.53
CA TYR A 550 -2.67 7.61 -7.33
C TYR A 550 -2.95 6.37 -6.48
N GLU A 551 -2.41 6.30 -5.26
CA GLU A 551 -2.73 5.22 -4.33
C GLU A 551 -4.20 5.15 -3.95
N ARG A 552 -4.84 6.29 -3.69
CA ARG A 552 -6.28 6.38 -3.47
C ARG A 552 -7.08 5.92 -4.69
N GLN A 553 -6.62 6.27 -5.89
CA GLN A 553 -7.26 5.81 -7.12
C GLN A 553 -7.17 4.29 -7.28
N MET A 554 -6.02 3.68 -7.00
CA MET A 554 -5.82 2.23 -7.14
C MET A 554 -6.79 1.39 -6.28
N VAL A 555 -7.13 1.85 -5.08
CA VAL A 555 -8.12 1.17 -4.22
C VAL A 555 -9.51 1.13 -4.86
N ARG A 556 -9.83 2.12 -5.72
CA ARG A 556 -11.09 2.15 -6.48
C ARG A 556 -11.02 1.33 -7.77
N CYS A 557 -9.83 0.89 -8.19
CA CYS A 557 -9.62 0.13 -9.42
C CYS A 557 -9.84 -1.37 -9.26
N VAL A 558 -10.15 -1.87 -8.06
CA VAL A 558 -10.14 -3.30 -7.74
C VAL A 558 -11.48 -3.81 -7.22
N ILE A 559 -11.74 -5.10 -7.46
CA ILE A 559 -12.84 -5.87 -6.87
C ILE A 559 -12.39 -7.31 -6.61
N THR A 560 -12.87 -7.93 -5.53
CA THR A 560 -12.57 -9.33 -5.22
C THR A 560 -13.58 -10.24 -5.90
N LEU A 561 -13.08 -11.28 -6.58
CA LEU A 561 -13.85 -12.42 -7.05
C LEU A 561 -13.73 -13.54 -6.01
N ASP A 562 -14.86 -14.04 -5.54
CA ASP A 562 -14.94 -15.07 -4.48
C ASP A 562 -15.49 -16.37 -5.07
N ASP A 563 -15.18 -17.51 -4.44
CA ASP A 563 -15.60 -18.83 -4.94
C ASP A 563 -17.00 -19.25 -4.50
N ALA A 564 -17.67 -18.41 -3.70
CA ALA A 564 -18.98 -18.63 -3.10
C ALA A 564 -19.06 -19.87 -2.20
N SER A 565 -17.96 -20.16 -1.49
CA SER A 565 -17.85 -21.26 -0.53
C SER A 565 -17.51 -20.77 0.88
N THR A 566 -17.98 -21.48 1.91
CA THR A 566 -17.51 -21.27 3.29
C THR A 566 -16.27 -22.09 3.64
N ASP A 567 -15.83 -23.00 2.76
CA ASP A 567 -14.71 -23.88 3.04
C ASP A 567 -13.39 -23.10 3.07
N GLN A 568 -12.52 -23.48 4.03
CA GLN A 568 -11.13 -23.06 4.01
C GLN A 568 -10.29 -24.10 3.30
N PHE A 569 -9.38 -23.64 2.44
CA PHE A 569 -8.53 -24.46 1.59
C PHE A 569 -9.34 -25.37 0.65
N PRO A 570 -10.19 -24.81 -0.22
CA PRO A 570 -11.00 -25.59 -1.15
C PRO A 570 -10.16 -26.56 -1.98
N ASP A 571 -10.65 -27.80 -2.08
CA ASP A 571 -9.98 -28.92 -2.75
C ASP A 571 -10.96 -29.61 -3.72
N PRO A 572 -10.84 -29.40 -5.06
CA PRO A 572 -9.77 -28.66 -5.73
C PRO A 572 -9.90 -27.14 -5.55
N THR A 573 -8.77 -26.43 -5.68
CA THR A 573 -8.75 -24.95 -5.64
C THR A 573 -9.52 -24.39 -6.85
N PRO A 574 -10.42 -23.42 -6.65
CA PRO A 574 -11.24 -22.85 -7.71
C PRO A 574 -10.40 -22.05 -8.70
N PHE A 575 -10.96 -21.74 -9.87
CA PHE A 575 -10.41 -20.82 -10.90
C PHE A 575 -9.05 -21.19 -11.53
N LEU A 576 -8.49 -22.35 -11.22
CA LEU A 576 -7.28 -22.87 -11.87
C LEU A 576 -7.52 -23.18 -13.36
N ASN A 577 -6.52 -22.90 -14.20
CA ASN A 577 -6.50 -23.31 -15.61
C ASN A 577 -6.06 -24.77 -15.79
N SER A 578 -5.92 -25.22 -17.04
CA SER A 578 -5.53 -26.61 -17.35
C SER A 578 -4.09 -26.97 -16.94
N ARG A 579 -3.24 -25.99 -16.63
CA ARG A 579 -1.91 -26.20 -16.05
C ARG A 579 -1.94 -26.20 -14.50
N GLY A 580 -3.13 -26.10 -13.92
CA GLY A 580 -3.37 -26.13 -12.49
C GLY A 580 -3.06 -24.81 -11.77
N THR A 581 -2.89 -23.69 -12.48
CA THR A 581 -2.53 -22.34 -11.95
C THR A 581 -3.53 -21.26 -12.38
N ARG A 582 -3.50 -20.11 -11.71
CA ARG A 582 -4.09 -18.85 -12.16
C ARG A 582 -3.10 -17.74 -11.82
N ARG A 583 -2.56 -17.03 -12.81
CA ARG A 583 -1.45 -16.10 -12.60
C ARG A 583 -1.94 -14.66 -12.60
N CYS A 584 -1.22 -13.79 -11.89
CA CYS A 584 -1.42 -12.35 -12.04
C CYS A 584 -1.18 -11.96 -13.51
N GLY A 585 -2.04 -11.14 -14.09
CA GLY A 585 -2.06 -10.78 -15.50
C GLY A 585 -2.98 -11.63 -16.39
N ASP A 586 -3.51 -12.76 -15.89
CA ASP A 586 -4.64 -13.44 -16.54
C ASP A 586 -5.89 -12.56 -16.48
N ARG A 587 -6.79 -12.69 -17.46
CA ARG A 587 -7.93 -11.77 -17.64
C ARG A 587 -9.26 -12.45 -17.41
N VAL A 588 -10.24 -11.69 -16.96
CA VAL A 588 -11.66 -12.05 -16.83
C VAL A 588 -12.47 -11.15 -17.76
N THR A 589 -13.40 -11.74 -18.51
CA THR A 589 -14.29 -11.00 -19.41
C THR A 589 -15.75 -11.25 -19.06
N GLY A 590 -16.55 -10.19 -19.05
CA GLY A 590 -18.00 -10.27 -18.82
C GLY A 590 -18.38 -10.83 -17.45
N LEU A 591 -17.60 -10.52 -16.40
CA LEU A 591 -17.87 -10.98 -15.03
C LEU A 591 -19.28 -10.54 -14.63
N THR A 592 -20.13 -11.52 -14.31
CA THR A 592 -21.50 -11.32 -13.84
C THR A 592 -21.70 -12.11 -12.57
N GLY A 593 -22.23 -11.49 -11.54
CA GLY A 593 -22.38 -12.10 -10.22
C GLY A 593 -23.10 -11.19 -9.24
N VAL A 594 -23.36 -11.70 -8.05
CA VAL A 594 -23.97 -10.91 -6.99
C VAL A 594 -22.89 -10.17 -6.21
N MET A 595 -23.06 -8.86 -6.04
CA MET A 595 -22.21 -8.05 -5.17
C MET A 595 -22.53 -8.40 -3.71
N THR A 596 -21.52 -8.66 -2.91
CA THR A 596 -21.67 -9.00 -1.49
C THR A 596 -20.62 -8.29 -0.65
N PHE A 597 -20.85 -8.17 0.65
CA PHE A 597 -19.87 -7.70 1.61
C PHE A 597 -19.45 -8.82 2.55
N GLY A 598 -18.14 -8.98 2.76
CA GLY A 598 -17.60 -9.97 3.67
C GLY A 598 -16.11 -9.81 3.92
N ASN A 599 -15.65 -10.22 5.11
CA ASN A 599 -14.24 -10.08 5.53
C ASN A 599 -13.69 -8.64 5.40
N GLY A 600 -14.54 -7.63 5.53
CA GLY A 600 -14.15 -6.22 5.51
C GLY A 600 -14.05 -5.58 4.11
N GLY A 601 -14.55 -6.23 3.06
CA GLY A 601 -14.59 -5.64 1.71
C GLY A 601 -15.69 -6.23 0.82
N TYR A 602 -15.99 -5.52 -0.28
CA TYR A 602 -16.94 -5.98 -1.28
C TYR A 602 -16.34 -7.02 -2.22
N LYS A 603 -17.17 -7.96 -2.64
CA LYS A 603 -16.81 -9.09 -3.48
C LYS A 603 -17.92 -9.39 -4.48
N VAL A 604 -17.57 -10.12 -5.53
CA VAL A 604 -18.53 -10.67 -6.49
C VAL A 604 -18.59 -12.18 -6.31
N LEU A 605 -19.78 -12.69 -6.00
CA LEU A 605 -20.11 -14.11 -6.07
C LEU A 605 -20.58 -14.45 -7.49
N PRO A 606 -19.88 -15.31 -8.24
CA PRO A 606 -20.26 -15.61 -9.62
C PRO A 606 -21.68 -16.17 -9.72
N ALA A 607 -22.50 -15.60 -10.61
CA ALA A 607 -23.83 -16.14 -10.91
C ALA A 607 -23.78 -17.35 -11.88
N GLY A 608 -22.57 -17.76 -12.28
CA GLY A 608 -22.30 -18.84 -13.21
C GLY A 608 -20.79 -18.99 -13.46
N PRO A 609 -20.37 -19.81 -14.45
CA PRO A 609 -18.96 -20.01 -14.77
C PRO A 609 -18.25 -18.69 -15.14
N VAL A 610 -17.10 -18.45 -14.53
CA VAL A 610 -16.25 -17.30 -14.83
C VAL A 610 -15.39 -17.62 -16.06
N THR A 611 -15.41 -16.74 -17.06
CA THR A 611 -14.60 -16.90 -18.28
C THR A 611 -13.25 -16.21 -18.13
N PHE A 612 -12.20 -17.02 -17.99
CA PHE A 612 -10.81 -16.56 -17.95
C PHE A 612 -10.13 -16.63 -19.32
N VAL A 613 -9.20 -15.71 -19.55
CA VAL A 613 -8.22 -15.73 -20.64
C VAL A 613 -6.83 -15.85 -20.02
N ASP A 614 -6.10 -16.90 -20.39
CA ASP A 614 -4.72 -17.15 -19.96
C ASP A 614 -3.76 -16.18 -20.68
N ALA A 615 -3.79 -14.91 -20.28
CA ALA A 615 -3.05 -13.82 -20.91
C ALA A 615 -1.60 -13.67 -20.40
N ASN A 616 -1.26 -14.31 -19.27
CA ASN A 616 0.10 -14.39 -18.77
C ASN A 616 0.55 -15.86 -18.66
N PRO A 617 0.85 -16.54 -19.79
CA PRO A 617 1.30 -17.93 -19.77
C PRO A 617 2.67 -18.07 -19.10
N ARG A 618 2.89 -19.18 -18.39
CA ARG A 618 4.17 -19.48 -17.73
C ARG A 618 5.34 -19.48 -18.73
N PRO A 619 6.44 -18.77 -18.45
CA PRO A 619 7.66 -18.89 -19.25
C PRO A 619 8.40 -20.18 -18.86
N ASP A 620 8.31 -21.20 -19.72
CA ASP A 620 8.94 -22.51 -19.47
C ASP A 620 10.49 -22.46 -19.49
N VAL A 621 11.08 -21.41 -20.06
CA VAL A 621 12.53 -21.12 -20.07
C VAL A 621 12.76 -19.62 -19.81
N PRO A 622 13.95 -19.20 -19.32
CA PRO A 622 14.26 -17.79 -19.17
C PRO A 622 14.15 -17.03 -20.49
N PRO A 623 13.76 -15.75 -20.46
CA PRO A 623 13.82 -14.89 -21.64
C PRO A 623 15.23 -14.82 -22.24
N ALA A 624 15.30 -14.66 -23.56
CA ALA A 624 16.57 -14.64 -24.26
C ALA A 624 17.30 -13.30 -24.05
N VAL A 625 18.49 -13.37 -23.45
CA VAL A 625 19.44 -12.25 -23.40
C VAL A 625 20.64 -12.54 -24.31
N PRO A 626 20.80 -11.84 -25.45
CA PRO A 626 21.95 -12.05 -26.34
C PRO A 626 23.25 -11.75 -25.60
N GLY A 627 24.35 -12.46 -25.88
CA GLY A 627 25.67 -12.18 -25.30
C GLY A 627 26.58 -13.41 -25.24
N ARG A 628 27.88 -13.21 -25.03
CA ARG A 628 28.83 -14.31 -24.75
C ARG A 628 28.74 -14.81 -23.31
N LEU A 629 28.43 -13.89 -22.40
CA LEU A 629 28.25 -14.15 -20.98
C LEU A 629 26.80 -13.87 -20.57
N ARG A 630 26.42 -14.53 -19.47
CA ARG A 630 25.13 -14.42 -18.81
C ARG A 630 25.41 -14.18 -17.34
N VAL A 631 24.90 -13.09 -16.80
CA VAL A 631 25.03 -12.71 -15.38
C VAL A 631 23.63 -12.69 -14.81
N ALA A 632 23.38 -13.39 -13.72
CA ALA A 632 22.05 -13.44 -13.12
C ALA A 632 22.06 -13.19 -11.62
N GLY A 633 20.98 -12.56 -11.13
CA GLY A 633 20.75 -12.21 -9.74
C GLY A 633 19.48 -12.88 -9.23
N MET A 634 19.48 -13.44 -8.02
CA MET A 634 18.29 -14.07 -7.45
C MET A 634 18.23 -13.92 -5.92
N ASN A 635 17.13 -13.37 -5.42
CA ASN A 635 16.75 -13.50 -4.01
C ASN A 635 16.16 -14.90 -3.79
N MET A 636 16.71 -15.62 -2.80
CA MET A 636 16.47 -17.05 -2.59
C MET A 636 15.36 -17.36 -1.57
N HIS A 637 14.68 -16.33 -1.05
CA HIS A 637 13.61 -16.45 -0.07
C HIS A 637 13.98 -17.30 1.15
N ASN A 638 15.04 -16.87 1.84
CA ASN A 638 15.65 -17.52 3.01
C ASN A 638 15.99 -19.00 2.77
N TYR A 639 17.04 -19.27 1.98
CA TYR A 639 17.58 -20.63 1.81
C TYR A 639 18.38 -21.07 3.04
N PHE A 640 17.72 -21.76 3.97
CA PHE A 640 18.27 -22.19 5.26
C PHE A 640 18.36 -23.71 5.34
N THR A 641 19.48 -24.20 5.87
CA THR A 641 19.70 -25.64 6.13
C THR A 641 19.43 -26.05 7.58
N THR A 642 19.05 -25.09 8.44
CA THR A 642 18.65 -25.34 9.84
C THR A 642 17.16 -25.09 10.04
N PHE A 643 16.58 -25.82 10.99
CA PHE A 643 15.13 -25.86 11.21
C PHE A 643 14.78 -25.79 12.70
N GLY A 644 13.68 -25.11 13.02
CA GLY A 644 13.06 -25.11 14.36
C GLY A 644 13.72 -24.20 15.41
N GLY A 645 14.77 -23.47 15.07
CA GLY A 645 15.40 -22.46 15.93
C GLY A 645 14.73 -21.08 15.84
N ALA A 646 14.88 -20.26 16.88
CA ALA A 646 14.31 -18.91 16.95
C ALA A 646 14.83 -17.93 15.87
N SER A 647 15.92 -18.30 15.19
CA SER A 647 16.56 -17.53 14.12
C SER A 647 16.40 -18.16 12.73
N ASP A 648 15.71 -19.31 12.62
CA ASP A 648 15.49 -19.99 11.35
C ASP A 648 14.35 -19.30 10.59
N ARG A 649 14.63 -18.84 9.37
CA ARG A 649 13.70 -18.04 8.54
C ARG A 649 13.21 -18.75 7.27
N GLY A 650 13.77 -19.92 6.95
CA GLY A 650 13.44 -20.70 5.77
C GLY A 650 12.41 -21.80 6.04
N ALA A 651 12.56 -22.92 5.34
CA ALA A 651 11.76 -24.14 5.54
C ALA A 651 11.59 -24.55 7.01
N ALA A 652 10.41 -25.04 7.38
CA ALA A 652 10.12 -25.45 8.76
C ALA A 652 10.75 -26.80 9.14
N GLY A 653 11.20 -27.58 8.15
CA GLY A 653 11.82 -28.89 8.36
C GLY A 653 12.40 -29.48 7.07
N PRO A 654 12.99 -30.69 7.15
CA PRO A 654 13.71 -31.30 6.02
C PRO A 654 12.86 -31.52 4.76
N GLU A 655 11.57 -31.81 4.90
CA GLU A 655 10.67 -32.04 3.76
C GLU A 655 10.43 -30.74 2.97
N GLU A 656 10.04 -29.67 3.66
CA GLU A 656 9.89 -28.34 3.04
C GLU A 656 11.21 -27.85 2.46
N PHE A 657 12.33 -28.13 3.13
CA PHE A 657 13.65 -27.76 2.64
C PHE A 657 14.01 -28.48 1.34
N GLN A 658 13.71 -29.77 1.24
CA GLN A 658 13.93 -30.50 -0.01
C GLN A 658 13.10 -29.89 -1.15
N ARG A 659 11.84 -29.52 -0.88
CA ARG A 659 10.99 -28.82 -1.85
C ARG A 659 11.56 -27.46 -2.25
N GLN A 660 12.05 -26.67 -1.29
CA GLN A 660 12.71 -25.38 -1.55
C GLN A 660 13.93 -25.58 -2.42
N LYS A 661 14.79 -26.53 -2.06
CA LYS A 661 16.01 -26.90 -2.78
C LYS A 661 15.74 -27.30 -4.21
N ASP A 662 14.79 -28.20 -4.46
CA ASP A 662 14.50 -28.66 -5.81
C ASP A 662 14.03 -27.49 -6.71
N LYS A 663 13.17 -26.61 -6.18
CA LYS A 663 12.69 -25.41 -6.90
C LYS A 663 13.81 -24.42 -7.19
N VAL A 664 14.61 -24.11 -6.18
CA VAL A 664 15.76 -23.20 -6.27
C VAL A 664 16.78 -23.73 -7.28
N VAL A 665 17.15 -25.01 -7.19
CA VAL A 665 18.11 -25.63 -8.11
C VAL A 665 17.56 -25.63 -9.53
N ALA A 666 16.27 -25.91 -9.73
CA ALA A 666 15.63 -25.82 -11.04
C ALA A 666 15.69 -24.39 -11.62
N ALA A 667 15.47 -23.36 -10.80
CA ALA A 667 15.58 -21.96 -11.22
C ALA A 667 17.03 -21.58 -11.59
N LEU A 668 18.00 -21.90 -10.73
CA LEU A 668 19.41 -21.59 -10.97
C LEU A 668 19.99 -22.34 -12.17
N ALA A 669 19.63 -23.62 -12.33
CA ALA A 669 20.02 -24.41 -13.50
C ALA A 669 19.37 -23.86 -14.79
N GLY A 670 18.09 -23.48 -14.72
CA GLY A 670 17.35 -22.90 -15.83
C GLY A 670 17.94 -21.58 -16.32
N LEU A 671 18.38 -20.71 -15.41
CA LEU A 671 19.04 -19.44 -15.75
C LEU A 671 20.33 -19.64 -16.58
N ASP A 672 21.00 -20.79 -16.44
CA ASP A 672 22.21 -21.16 -17.18
C ASP A 672 23.28 -20.05 -17.18
N ALA A 673 23.37 -19.30 -16.07
CA ALA A 673 24.20 -18.12 -15.97
C ALA A 673 25.68 -18.49 -15.80
N HIS A 674 26.58 -17.66 -16.31
CA HIS A 674 28.03 -17.83 -16.13
C HIS A 674 28.51 -17.26 -14.78
N VAL A 675 27.80 -16.27 -14.24
CA VAL A 675 27.93 -15.76 -12.86
C VAL A 675 26.55 -15.64 -12.23
N LEU A 676 26.42 -16.09 -10.98
CA LEU A 676 25.22 -15.98 -10.16
C LEU A 676 25.52 -15.11 -8.94
N GLY A 677 24.76 -14.04 -8.76
CA GLY A 677 24.67 -13.26 -7.53
C GLY A 677 23.43 -13.64 -6.74
N LEU A 678 23.61 -14.20 -5.56
CA LEU A 678 22.51 -14.75 -4.76
C LEU A 678 22.35 -13.96 -3.46
N MET A 679 21.10 -13.69 -3.08
CA MET A 679 20.74 -13.04 -1.83
C MET A 679 19.91 -14.00 -0.96
N GLU A 680 19.83 -13.72 0.34
CA GLU A 680 19.08 -14.56 1.31
C GLU A 680 19.57 -16.00 1.48
N VAL A 681 20.86 -16.22 1.26
CA VAL A 681 21.51 -17.49 1.61
C VAL A 681 21.85 -17.46 3.09
N GLN A 682 21.51 -18.51 3.85
CA GLN A 682 21.91 -18.56 5.26
C GLN A 682 23.43 -18.39 5.41
N ASN A 683 23.85 -17.56 6.36
CA ASN A 683 25.24 -17.19 6.58
C ASN A 683 26.05 -18.33 7.25
N ARG A 684 26.26 -19.41 6.50
CA ARG A 684 26.93 -20.65 6.91
C ARG A 684 27.65 -21.32 5.75
N ALA A 685 28.80 -21.93 6.02
CA ALA A 685 29.57 -22.65 5.02
C ALA A 685 28.83 -23.92 4.54
N GLU A 686 28.14 -24.60 5.46
CA GLU A 686 27.40 -25.84 5.15
C GLU A 686 26.24 -25.58 4.18
N THR A 687 25.53 -24.45 4.34
CA THR A 687 24.46 -24.04 3.43
C THR A 687 24.98 -23.80 2.01
N VAL A 688 26.14 -23.14 1.89
CA VAL A 688 26.75 -22.88 0.57
C VAL A 688 27.26 -24.16 -0.07
N HIS A 689 27.84 -25.06 0.71
CA HIS A 689 28.26 -26.37 0.21
C HIS A 689 27.08 -27.22 -0.28
N ASP A 690 25.97 -27.22 0.48
CA ASP A 690 24.75 -27.93 0.11
C ASP A 690 24.16 -27.40 -1.20
N LEU A 691 24.00 -26.09 -1.33
CA LEU A 691 23.50 -25.45 -2.55
C LEU A 691 24.41 -25.72 -3.75
N LEU A 692 25.73 -25.54 -3.60
CA LEU A 692 26.70 -25.77 -4.69
C LEU A 692 26.66 -27.22 -5.16
N THR A 693 26.60 -28.17 -4.23
CA THR A 693 26.56 -29.60 -4.54
C THR A 693 25.29 -29.96 -5.31
N ALA A 694 24.14 -29.46 -4.83
CA ALA A 694 22.87 -29.71 -5.49
C ALA A 694 22.78 -29.07 -6.89
N LEU A 695 23.26 -27.83 -7.03
CA LEU A 695 23.31 -27.14 -8.32
C LEU A 695 24.22 -27.85 -9.32
N ASN A 696 25.46 -28.20 -8.91
CA ASN A 696 26.41 -28.89 -9.79
C ASN A 696 25.94 -30.30 -10.18
N ALA A 697 25.07 -30.93 -9.40
CA ALA A 697 24.44 -32.20 -9.81
C ALA A 697 23.36 -32.00 -10.89
N ALA A 698 22.84 -30.79 -11.08
CA ALA A 698 21.77 -30.46 -12.01
C ALA A 698 22.24 -29.79 -13.31
N VAL A 699 23.55 -29.49 -13.45
CA VAL A 699 24.12 -28.82 -14.62
C VAL A 699 25.34 -29.56 -15.15
N ASP A 700 25.59 -29.46 -16.45
CA ASP A 700 26.76 -30.07 -17.08
C ASP A 700 28.06 -29.28 -16.80
N GLU A 701 27.96 -27.94 -16.79
CA GLU A 701 29.09 -27.05 -16.55
C GLU A 701 29.09 -26.57 -15.09
N HIS A 702 30.01 -27.11 -14.30
CA HIS A 702 30.04 -26.87 -12.86
C HIS A 702 30.36 -25.41 -12.49
N TYR A 703 29.68 -24.94 -11.45
CA TYR A 703 29.98 -23.74 -10.72
C TYR A 703 31.06 -23.98 -9.65
N ALA A 704 31.78 -22.92 -9.32
CA ALA A 704 32.57 -22.78 -8.11
C ALA A 704 32.08 -21.57 -7.30
N VAL A 705 32.31 -21.62 -6.00
CA VAL A 705 32.06 -20.50 -5.08
C VAL A 705 33.20 -19.50 -5.21
N VAL A 706 32.87 -18.20 -5.28
CA VAL A 706 33.87 -17.15 -5.05
C VAL A 706 34.29 -17.21 -3.58
N PRO A 707 35.59 -17.33 -3.25
CA PRO A 707 36.04 -17.39 -1.86
C PRO A 707 35.52 -16.21 -1.04
N ASP A 708 35.17 -16.49 0.22
CA ASP A 708 34.75 -15.46 1.17
C ASP A 708 35.85 -14.37 1.28
N PRO A 709 35.45 -13.09 1.49
CA PRO A 709 36.40 -11.98 1.58
C PRO A 709 37.39 -12.17 2.75
N PRO A 710 38.56 -11.50 2.72
CA PRO A 710 39.50 -11.52 3.84
C PRO A 710 38.83 -11.15 5.17
N GLY A 711 39.00 -12.00 6.18
CA GLY A 711 38.31 -11.86 7.48
C GLY A 711 36.97 -12.58 7.58
N GLY A 712 36.42 -13.06 6.47
CA GLY A 712 35.15 -13.79 6.40
C GLY A 712 33.93 -12.94 6.73
N TYR A 713 32.76 -13.57 6.73
CA TYR A 713 31.53 -12.94 7.23
C TYR A 713 31.53 -12.89 8.75
N PRO A 714 30.94 -11.86 9.37
CA PRO A 714 30.61 -11.91 10.79
C PRO A 714 29.77 -13.15 11.10
N ALA A 715 30.08 -13.82 12.22
CA ALA A 715 29.38 -15.03 12.62
C ALA A 715 27.88 -14.75 12.84
N ALA A 716 27.01 -15.58 12.27
CA ALA A 716 25.57 -15.50 12.45
C ALA A 716 25.18 -15.65 13.94
N GLY A 717 24.27 -14.81 14.45
CA GLY A 717 23.83 -14.82 15.86
C GLY A 717 23.23 -13.48 16.31
N ALA A 718 23.06 -13.27 17.62
CA ALA A 718 22.47 -12.02 18.17
C ALA A 718 23.23 -10.72 17.77
N ALA A 719 24.42 -10.86 17.20
CA ALA A 719 25.31 -9.77 16.79
C ALA A 719 25.40 -9.57 15.27
N ALA A 720 24.67 -10.32 14.42
CA ALA A 720 24.67 -10.15 12.96
C ALA A 720 23.45 -10.78 12.25
N ASP A 721 23.13 -10.31 11.03
CA ASP A 721 22.08 -10.93 10.22
C ASP A 721 22.38 -12.41 9.88
N HIS A 722 21.31 -13.20 9.75
CA HIS A 722 21.38 -14.65 9.54
C HIS A 722 21.55 -15.04 8.07
N ILE A 723 21.58 -14.07 7.17
CA ILE A 723 21.67 -14.25 5.72
C ILE A 723 22.80 -13.40 5.13
N ARG A 724 23.32 -13.86 4.00
CA ARG A 724 24.40 -13.23 3.24
C ARG A 724 24.13 -13.19 1.74
N CYS A 725 24.82 -12.28 1.06
CA CYS A 725 25.03 -12.37 -0.38
C CYS A 725 26.03 -13.51 -0.69
N LEU A 726 25.96 -14.10 -1.87
CA LEU A 726 26.85 -15.16 -2.34
C LEU A 726 27.12 -15.00 -3.84
N LEU A 727 28.35 -15.26 -4.27
CA LEU A 727 28.74 -15.29 -5.68
C LEU A 727 29.16 -16.69 -6.10
N LEU A 728 28.52 -17.23 -7.14
CA LEU A 728 28.94 -18.45 -7.83
C LEU A 728 29.33 -18.10 -9.26
N TYR A 729 30.32 -18.80 -9.82
CA TYR A 729 30.77 -18.58 -11.19
C TYR A 729 31.16 -19.89 -11.87
N ARG A 730 31.17 -19.93 -13.19
CA ARG A 730 31.66 -21.08 -13.95
C ARG A 730 33.15 -20.95 -14.25
N PRO A 731 34.03 -21.78 -13.65
CA PRO A 731 35.47 -21.66 -13.85
C PRO A 731 35.92 -21.99 -15.26
N SER A 732 35.08 -22.63 -16.09
CA SER A 732 35.39 -22.93 -17.49
C SER A 732 35.27 -21.69 -18.39
N ARG A 733 34.53 -20.66 -17.95
CA ARG A 733 34.26 -19.43 -18.71
C ARG A 733 34.92 -18.21 -18.10
N LEU A 734 35.12 -18.23 -16.78
CA LEU A 734 35.66 -17.10 -16.02
C LEU A 734 36.79 -17.53 -15.08
N SER A 735 37.71 -16.61 -14.81
CA SER A 735 38.65 -16.68 -13.68
C SER A 735 38.52 -15.47 -12.78
N LEU A 736 38.97 -15.59 -11.54
CA LEU A 736 38.94 -14.48 -10.57
C LEU A 736 40.19 -13.60 -10.74
N ALA A 737 40.00 -12.28 -10.70
CA ALA A 737 41.09 -11.31 -10.60
C ALA A 737 41.06 -10.67 -9.20
N GLY A 738 42.10 -10.94 -8.40
CA GLY A 738 42.17 -10.47 -7.01
C GLY A 738 41.20 -11.18 -6.07
N GLU A 739 41.17 -10.71 -4.83
CA GLU A 739 40.31 -11.23 -3.76
C GLU A 739 38.90 -10.62 -3.83
N CYS A 740 37.90 -11.37 -3.37
CA CYS A 740 36.56 -10.84 -3.16
C CYS A 740 36.59 -9.74 -2.09
N ARG A 741 35.87 -8.64 -2.34
CA ARG A 741 35.81 -7.48 -1.46
C ARG A 741 34.42 -7.35 -0.84
N MET A 742 34.37 -6.94 0.42
CA MET A 742 33.14 -6.69 1.16
C MET A 742 33.22 -5.32 1.82
N ASP A 743 32.17 -4.50 1.70
CA ASP A 743 32.12 -3.20 2.37
C ASP A 743 31.48 -3.33 3.75
N THR A 744 32.18 -2.92 4.79
CA THR A 744 31.72 -2.98 6.19
C THR A 744 31.56 -1.59 6.80
N ASP A 745 31.28 -0.59 5.96
CA ASP A 745 30.96 0.78 6.39
C ASP A 745 29.72 0.83 7.31
N ALA A 746 29.62 1.90 8.10
CA ALA A 746 28.49 2.15 9.00
C ALA A 746 27.12 2.19 8.31
N ALA A 747 27.05 2.47 7.00
CA ALA A 747 25.82 2.38 6.21
C ALA A 747 25.22 0.96 6.16
N TRP A 748 26.01 -0.08 6.48
CA TRP A 748 25.57 -1.48 6.50
C TRP A 748 25.20 -1.96 7.91
N TYR A 749 24.91 -1.05 8.83
CA TYR A 749 24.48 -1.38 10.19
C TYR A 749 23.10 -0.79 10.46
N SER A 750 22.31 -1.48 11.29
CA SER A 750 21.00 -1.00 11.74
C SER A 750 21.14 0.30 12.53
N PRO A 751 20.22 1.26 12.39
CA PRO A 751 20.21 2.45 13.23
C PRO A 751 19.91 2.08 14.69
N GLY A 752 20.44 2.85 15.65
CA GLY A 752 20.16 2.70 17.08
C GLY A 752 21.39 2.70 17.97
N ALA A 753 21.15 2.59 19.29
CA ALA A 753 22.21 2.63 20.30
C ALA A 753 23.15 1.41 20.27
N THR A 754 22.70 0.30 19.65
CA THR A 754 23.51 -0.90 19.44
C THR A 754 23.34 -1.36 17.99
N PRO A 755 24.06 -0.74 17.04
CA PRO A 755 23.98 -1.09 15.62
C PRO A 755 24.37 -2.55 15.39
N LEU A 756 23.51 -3.30 14.71
CA LEU A 756 23.79 -4.66 14.27
C LEU A 756 24.12 -4.65 12.78
N PRO A 757 25.12 -5.43 12.33
CA PRO A 757 25.45 -5.52 10.92
C PRO A 757 24.27 -6.14 10.15
N LEU A 758 23.93 -5.48 9.06
CA LEU A 758 22.95 -5.89 8.06
C LEU A 758 23.65 -6.81 7.03
N ARG A 759 23.04 -6.99 5.85
CA ARG A 759 23.68 -7.66 4.73
C ARG A 759 24.73 -6.74 4.08
N PHE A 760 25.97 -7.21 3.98
CA PHE A 760 27.05 -6.47 3.32
C PHE A 760 27.08 -6.75 1.81
N PRO A 761 27.40 -5.75 0.96
CA PRO A 761 27.63 -5.96 -0.46
C PRO A 761 28.96 -6.70 -0.69
N LEU A 762 29.00 -7.54 -1.72
CA LEU A 762 30.20 -8.25 -2.18
C LEU A 762 30.57 -7.80 -3.57
N ALA A 763 31.86 -7.57 -3.84
CA ALA A 763 32.37 -7.28 -5.17
C ALA A 763 33.49 -8.25 -5.56
N GLN A 764 33.40 -8.81 -6.76
CA GLN A 764 34.44 -9.64 -7.36
C GLN A 764 34.71 -9.20 -8.80
N THR A 765 35.98 -9.03 -9.13
CA THR A 765 36.41 -8.83 -10.52
C THR A 765 36.64 -10.17 -11.19
N PHE A 766 36.00 -10.39 -12.33
CA PHE A 766 36.13 -11.58 -13.15
C PHE A 766 36.94 -11.27 -14.41
N VAL A 767 37.61 -12.28 -14.95
CA VAL A 767 38.25 -12.27 -16.27
C VAL A 767 37.51 -13.26 -17.15
N GLU A 768 36.97 -12.81 -18.28
CA GLU A 768 36.43 -13.70 -19.30
C GLU A 768 37.57 -14.46 -19.97
N ARG A 769 37.52 -15.79 -19.95
CA ARG A 769 38.60 -16.62 -20.51
C ARG A 769 38.73 -16.50 -22.02
N GLU A 770 37.63 -16.19 -22.70
CA GLU A 770 37.58 -16.10 -24.16
C GLU A 770 38.19 -14.79 -24.66
N SER A 771 37.89 -13.66 -24.01
CA SER A 771 38.36 -12.33 -24.44
C SER A 771 39.55 -11.79 -23.63
N GLY A 772 39.80 -12.33 -22.43
CA GLY A 772 40.74 -11.76 -21.47
C GLY A 772 40.26 -10.46 -20.82
N GLU A 773 39.09 -9.93 -21.21
CA GLU A 773 38.52 -8.73 -20.63
C GLU A 773 37.93 -9.00 -19.25
N LYS A 774 37.78 -7.92 -18.51
CA LYS A 774 37.42 -7.95 -17.10
C LYS A 774 36.14 -7.16 -16.85
N PHE A 775 35.48 -7.49 -15.75
CA PHE A 775 34.40 -6.69 -15.20
C PHE A 775 34.27 -6.98 -13.71
N THR A 776 33.76 -6.03 -12.95
CA THR A 776 33.47 -6.20 -11.51
C THR A 776 31.97 -6.32 -11.29
N LEU A 777 31.54 -7.43 -10.67
CA LEU A 777 30.15 -7.62 -10.26
C LEU A 777 30.03 -7.37 -8.75
N CYS A 778 29.12 -6.47 -8.38
CA CYS A 778 28.75 -6.21 -7.00
C CYS A 778 27.34 -6.74 -6.68
N VAL A 779 27.24 -7.70 -5.76
CA VAL A 779 25.98 -8.29 -5.29
C VAL A 779 25.61 -7.72 -3.94
N ASN A 780 24.35 -7.32 -3.77
CA ASN A 780 23.90 -6.63 -2.56
C ASN A 780 22.43 -6.95 -2.20
N HIS A 781 22.07 -6.64 -0.95
CA HIS A 781 20.71 -6.77 -0.43
C HIS A 781 20.48 -5.66 0.60
N TRP A 782 19.76 -4.60 0.22
CA TRP A 782 19.57 -3.42 1.08
C TRP A 782 18.56 -3.63 2.21
N LYS A 783 18.45 -2.65 3.10
CA LYS A 783 17.49 -2.71 4.21
C LYS A 783 16.05 -2.78 3.65
N SER A 784 15.26 -3.73 4.17
CA SER A 784 13.85 -3.87 3.77
C SER A 784 12.99 -2.65 4.09
N LYS A 785 11.92 -2.47 3.32
CA LYS A 785 10.90 -1.41 3.47
C LYS A 785 10.01 -1.55 4.72
N SER A 786 10.19 -2.61 5.53
CA SER A 786 9.43 -2.82 6.77
C SER A 786 9.79 -1.78 7.84
N SER A 787 8.78 -1.17 8.45
CA SER A 787 8.90 -0.15 9.51
C SER A 787 9.33 -0.70 10.87
N SER A 788 9.52 -2.02 11.01
CA SER A 788 9.95 -2.62 12.27
C SER A 788 11.32 -2.08 12.72
N GLY A 789 11.36 -1.39 13.86
CA GLY A 789 12.57 -0.80 14.42
C GLY A 789 12.98 0.55 13.82
N ALA A 790 12.14 1.13 12.94
CA ALA A 790 12.42 2.41 12.29
C ALA A 790 12.33 3.58 13.28
N THR A 791 13.29 4.51 13.22
CA THR A 791 13.32 5.70 14.09
C THR A 791 13.87 6.90 13.31
N GLY A 792 13.50 8.12 13.70
CA GLY A 792 13.98 9.34 13.04
C GLY A 792 13.65 9.36 11.55
N MET A 793 14.64 9.69 10.71
CA MET A 793 14.49 9.74 9.24
C MET A 793 14.24 8.37 8.61
N ASP A 794 14.49 7.27 9.34
CA ASP A 794 14.16 5.93 8.86
C ASP A 794 12.68 5.58 9.08
N GLN A 795 11.91 6.39 9.79
CA GLN A 795 10.45 6.23 9.81
C GLN A 795 9.87 6.49 8.42
N ASP A 796 8.69 5.93 8.15
CA ASP A 796 7.94 6.28 6.96
C ASP A 796 7.66 7.79 6.97
N GLN A 797 8.11 8.49 5.93
CA GLN A 797 7.94 9.93 5.78
C GLN A 797 6.60 10.29 5.14
N ASN A 798 5.75 9.28 4.85
CA ASN A 798 4.49 9.43 4.12
C ASN A 798 4.71 10.13 2.78
N ASP A 799 5.66 9.62 2.00
CA ASP A 799 6.00 10.07 0.66
C ASP A 799 5.88 8.95 -0.39
N GLY A 800 5.36 7.78 0.02
CA GLY A 800 5.23 6.58 -0.80
C GLY A 800 6.46 5.67 -0.81
N GLN A 801 7.59 6.09 -0.22
CA GLN A 801 8.85 5.33 -0.29
C GLN A 801 9.01 4.30 0.84
N SER A 802 8.08 4.30 1.80
CA SER A 802 8.08 3.45 3.02
C SER A 802 9.27 3.72 3.96
N ALA A 803 9.28 3.03 5.10
CA ALA A 803 10.36 3.15 6.08
C ALA A 803 11.74 2.76 5.53
N TYR A 804 12.78 3.20 6.25
CA TYR A 804 14.20 3.01 5.96
C TYR A 804 14.64 3.56 4.60
N ASN A 805 13.88 4.46 4.00
CA ASN A 805 14.29 5.14 2.77
C ASN A 805 15.60 5.93 2.98
N ASP A 806 15.75 6.63 4.12
CA ASP A 806 17.01 7.34 4.42
C ASP A 806 18.22 6.41 4.52
N LEU A 807 18.11 5.28 5.23
CA LEU A 807 19.18 4.29 5.28
C LEU A 807 19.49 3.73 3.89
N ARG A 808 18.49 3.37 3.08
CA ARG A 808 18.70 2.90 1.70
C ARG A 808 19.40 3.96 0.83
N ARG A 809 19.04 5.25 0.98
CA ARG A 809 19.71 6.38 0.33
C ARG A 809 21.19 6.49 0.74
N ARG A 810 21.50 6.29 2.03
CA ARG A 810 22.89 6.23 2.53
C ARG A 810 23.65 5.00 2.02
N GLN A 811 22.98 3.85 1.93
CA GLN A 811 23.54 2.62 1.34
C GLN A 811 23.88 2.83 -0.14
N ALA A 812 23.00 3.44 -0.92
CA ALA A 812 23.24 3.80 -2.32
C ALA A 812 24.46 4.72 -2.48
N ALA A 813 24.54 5.78 -1.68
CA ALA A 813 25.66 6.72 -1.71
C ALA A 813 26.99 6.05 -1.37
N ARG A 814 27.00 5.21 -0.32
CA ARG A 814 28.19 4.47 0.10
C ARG A 814 28.60 3.45 -0.95
N LEU A 815 27.67 2.67 -1.49
CA LEU A 815 27.94 1.67 -2.53
C LEU A 815 28.57 2.33 -3.76
N SER A 816 27.98 3.44 -4.24
CA SER A 816 28.52 4.17 -5.38
C SER A 816 29.91 4.75 -5.11
N ALA A 817 30.21 5.23 -3.90
CA ALA A 817 31.53 5.74 -3.57
C ALA A 817 32.56 4.60 -3.50
N TRP A 818 32.23 3.52 -2.79
CA TRP A 818 33.09 2.36 -2.62
C TRP A 818 33.45 1.67 -3.94
N LEU A 819 32.51 1.52 -4.86
CA LEU A 819 32.79 0.92 -6.17
C LEU A 819 33.72 1.79 -7.03
N ARG A 820 33.66 3.12 -6.91
CA ARG A 820 34.66 4.02 -7.53
C ARG A 820 36.04 3.88 -6.89
N GLU A 821 36.11 3.71 -5.57
CA GLU A 821 37.37 3.41 -4.87
C GLU A 821 37.97 2.10 -5.41
N LEU A 822 37.16 1.05 -5.55
CA LEU A 822 37.59 -0.22 -6.14
C LEU A 822 38.02 -0.09 -7.61
N ALA A 823 37.33 0.70 -8.41
CA ALA A 823 37.73 0.99 -9.79
C ALA A 823 39.10 1.65 -9.85
N ALA A 824 39.35 2.61 -8.95
CA ALA A 824 40.63 3.32 -8.86
C ALA A 824 41.78 2.42 -8.35
N GLU A 825 41.50 1.52 -7.39
CA GLU A 825 42.46 0.55 -6.86
C GLU A 825 42.81 -0.55 -7.88
N GLY A 826 41.79 -1.12 -8.53
CA GLY A 826 41.93 -2.28 -9.42
C GLY A 826 42.14 -1.95 -10.89
N GLY A 827 41.92 -0.69 -11.28
CA GLY A 827 41.98 -0.24 -12.68
C GLY A 827 40.85 -0.80 -13.56
N GLU A 828 39.72 -1.19 -12.96
CA GLU A 828 38.59 -1.80 -13.67
C GLU A 828 37.36 -0.88 -13.69
N PRO A 829 37.10 -0.16 -14.80
CA PRO A 829 35.96 0.74 -14.93
C PRO A 829 34.63 0.04 -15.25
N ASP A 830 34.67 -1.21 -15.74
CA ASP A 830 33.47 -1.97 -16.08
C ASP A 830 32.88 -2.63 -14.84
N GLN A 831 31.83 -2.01 -14.29
CA GLN A 831 31.24 -2.44 -13.03
C GLN A 831 29.71 -2.58 -13.14
N MET A 832 29.19 -3.57 -12.42
CA MET A 832 27.77 -3.86 -12.26
C MET A 832 27.37 -3.86 -10.79
N ILE A 833 26.20 -3.32 -10.49
CA ILE A 833 25.47 -3.50 -9.22
C ILE A 833 24.27 -4.38 -9.54
N LEU A 834 24.16 -5.50 -8.85
CA LEU A 834 23.11 -6.50 -9.05
C LEU A 834 22.52 -6.92 -7.70
N GLY A 835 21.19 -6.97 -7.61
CA GLY A 835 20.52 -7.57 -6.46
C GLY A 835 19.31 -6.76 -5.98
N ASP A 836 18.87 -7.09 -4.77
CA ASP A 836 17.66 -6.55 -4.15
C ASP A 836 17.98 -5.22 -3.46
N LEU A 837 17.67 -4.13 -4.15
CA LEU A 837 17.84 -2.76 -3.65
C LEU A 837 16.71 -2.34 -2.72
N ASN A 838 15.66 -3.15 -2.57
CA ASN A 838 14.46 -2.83 -1.78
C ASN A 838 13.90 -1.44 -2.09
N SER A 839 14.03 -0.94 -3.32
CA SER A 839 13.60 0.40 -3.75
C SER A 839 13.03 0.35 -5.16
N TYR A 840 11.91 1.03 -5.39
CA TYR A 840 11.24 1.10 -6.70
C TYR A 840 11.88 2.15 -7.62
N GLY A 841 11.57 2.08 -8.93
CA GLY A 841 12.24 2.79 -10.03
C GLY A 841 12.55 4.28 -9.85
N GLU A 842 11.68 5.03 -9.16
CA GLU A 842 11.82 6.49 -8.96
C GLU A 842 11.99 6.86 -7.47
N GLU A 843 12.43 5.91 -6.63
CA GLU A 843 12.75 6.19 -5.22
C GLU A 843 14.17 6.77 -5.05
N ASP A 844 14.35 7.56 -3.98
CA ASP A 844 15.58 8.26 -3.61
C ASP A 844 16.87 7.40 -3.76
N PRO A 845 16.90 6.12 -3.35
CA PRO A 845 18.13 5.35 -3.44
C PRO A 845 18.57 5.10 -4.89
N LEU A 846 17.63 4.99 -5.83
CA LEU A 846 17.94 4.81 -7.24
C LEU A 846 18.38 6.14 -7.89
N ASP A 847 17.79 7.26 -7.48
CA ASP A 847 18.25 8.60 -7.86
C ASP A 847 19.70 8.85 -7.44
N VAL A 848 20.10 8.41 -6.24
CA VAL A 848 21.49 8.51 -5.80
C VAL A 848 22.43 7.74 -6.73
N LEU A 849 22.03 6.54 -7.18
CA LEU A 849 22.83 5.77 -8.14
C LEU A 849 22.89 6.46 -9.51
N ARG A 850 21.76 6.94 -10.04
CA ARG A 850 21.69 7.68 -11.31
C ARG A 850 22.54 8.95 -11.27
N ALA A 851 22.45 9.73 -10.18
CA ALA A 851 23.29 10.90 -9.93
C ALA A 851 24.79 10.54 -9.81
N GLY A 852 25.08 9.31 -9.38
CA GLY A 852 26.41 8.73 -9.37
C GLY A 852 26.95 8.30 -10.74
N GLY A 853 26.16 8.42 -11.81
CA GLY A 853 26.54 8.00 -13.16
C GLY A 853 26.31 6.51 -13.45
N TRP A 854 25.58 5.81 -12.58
CA TRP A 854 25.12 4.45 -12.83
C TRP A 854 23.88 4.46 -13.73
N GLN A 855 23.84 3.56 -14.70
CA GLN A 855 22.72 3.42 -15.62
C GLN A 855 21.86 2.22 -15.23
N ASP A 856 20.58 2.47 -14.97
CA ASP A 856 19.57 1.45 -14.75
C ASP A 856 19.31 0.68 -16.05
N GLN A 857 19.69 -0.60 -16.08
CA GLN A 857 19.52 -1.42 -17.28
C GLN A 857 18.07 -1.84 -17.49
N GLY A 858 17.28 -1.99 -16.42
CA GLY A 858 15.89 -2.38 -16.54
C GLY A 858 15.05 -1.25 -17.13
N GLN A 859 15.28 -0.03 -16.65
CA GLN A 859 14.68 1.17 -17.23
C GLN A 859 15.11 1.35 -18.70
N ARG A 860 16.37 1.04 -19.03
CA ARG A 860 16.90 1.13 -20.41
C ARG A 860 16.23 0.15 -21.38
N PHE A 861 15.97 -1.09 -20.97
CA PHE A 861 15.43 -2.13 -21.86
C PHE A 861 13.89 -2.20 -21.85
N HIS A 862 13.24 -1.92 -20.71
CA HIS A 862 11.81 -2.18 -20.49
C HIS A 862 11.00 -0.96 -20.02
N GLY A 863 11.65 0.10 -19.57
CA GLY A 863 10.99 1.27 -18.99
C GLY A 863 10.15 0.90 -17.77
N VAL A 864 8.94 1.43 -17.68
CA VAL A 864 8.00 1.23 -16.54
C VAL A 864 7.32 -0.13 -16.52
N ASN A 865 7.52 -0.96 -17.55
CA ASN A 865 6.92 -2.30 -17.61
C ASN A 865 7.76 -3.37 -16.92
N ASP A 866 8.96 -3.00 -16.45
CA ASP A 866 9.86 -3.91 -15.74
C ASP A 866 9.37 -4.14 -14.31
N TYR A 867 9.41 -5.38 -13.83
CA TYR A 867 9.07 -5.70 -12.44
C TYR A 867 9.74 -6.99 -11.99
N SER A 868 9.93 -7.12 -10.69
CA SER A 868 10.49 -8.33 -10.06
C SER A 868 9.70 -8.81 -8.86
N TYR A 869 8.77 -7.98 -8.37
CA TYR A 869 8.08 -8.21 -7.12
C TYR A 869 6.63 -7.77 -7.20
N LEU A 870 5.75 -8.47 -6.47
CA LEU A 870 4.34 -8.16 -6.35
C LEU A 870 3.95 -8.12 -4.88
N ILE A 871 3.41 -6.98 -4.45
CA ILE A 871 2.92 -6.78 -3.08
C ILE A 871 1.60 -6.05 -3.09
N ASN A 872 0.64 -6.52 -2.29
CA ASN A 872 -0.69 -5.93 -2.18
C ASN A 872 -1.35 -5.71 -3.56
N GLY A 873 -1.20 -6.69 -4.46
CA GLY A 873 -1.72 -6.61 -5.82
C GLY A 873 -1.06 -5.59 -6.75
N ARG A 874 0.08 -5.01 -6.36
CA ARG A 874 0.83 -4.00 -7.13
C ARG A 874 2.21 -4.54 -7.49
N ARG A 875 2.59 -4.37 -8.75
CA ARG A 875 3.90 -4.77 -9.29
C ARG A 875 4.90 -3.63 -9.21
N GLY A 876 6.16 -3.97 -9.01
CA GLY A 876 7.28 -3.03 -9.14
C GLY A 876 8.62 -3.76 -9.14
N ARG A 877 9.70 -3.02 -9.35
CA ARG A 877 11.05 -3.59 -9.43
C ARG A 877 11.82 -3.33 -8.13
N LEU A 878 12.19 -4.41 -7.43
CA LEU A 878 13.07 -4.36 -6.25
C LEU A 878 14.45 -4.95 -6.53
N ASP A 879 14.52 -5.95 -7.41
CA ASP A 879 15.77 -6.48 -7.93
C ASP A 879 16.20 -5.72 -9.18
N HIS A 880 17.41 -5.16 -9.16
CA HIS A 880 17.90 -4.27 -10.22
C HIS A 880 19.27 -4.71 -10.76
N LEU A 881 19.56 -4.25 -11.98
CA LEU A 881 20.91 -4.23 -12.55
C LEU A 881 21.27 -2.80 -12.95
N PHE A 882 22.23 -2.22 -12.24
CA PHE A 882 22.85 -0.95 -12.58
C PHE A 882 24.26 -1.19 -13.12
N ALA A 883 24.71 -0.37 -14.06
CA ALA A 883 26.03 -0.51 -14.67
C ALA A 883 26.72 0.85 -14.84
N THR A 884 28.05 0.88 -14.75
CA THR A 884 28.83 2.05 -15.21
C THR A 884 28.60 2.28 -16.70
N GLY A 885 28.81 3.49 -17.21
CA GLY A 885 28.58 3.79 -18.62
C GLY A 885 29.38 2.89 -19.58
N SER A 886 30.62 2.51 -19.23
CA SER A 886 31.44 1.61 -20.02
C SER A 886 30.92 0.17 -20.00
N MET A 887 30.41 -0.29 -18.86
CA MET A 887 29.79 -1.62 -18.74
C MET A 887 28.41 -1.67 -19.41
N ALA A 888 27.60 -0.63 -19.26
CA ALA A 888 26.29 -0.53 -19.90
C ALA A 888 26.39 -0.69 -21.43
N ALA A 889 27.42 -0.12 -22.05
CA ALA A 889 27.67 -0.27 -23.49
C ALA A 889 27.92 -1.75 -23.92
N GLN A 890 28.32 -2.61 -22.98
CA GLN A 890 28.65 -4.02 -23.19
C GLN A 890 27.53 -4.97 -22.74
N ILE A 891 26.50 -4.45 -22.06
CA ILE A 891 25.27 -5.16 -21.73
C ILE A 891 24.35 -5.13 -22.96
N THR A 892 24.02 -6.32 -23.43
CA THR A 892 23.27 -6.56 -24.67
C THR A 892 21.78 -6.85 -24.44
N GLY A 893 21.38 -7.08 -23.19
CA GLY A 893 19.99 -7.19 -22.76
C GLY A 893 19.86 -7.45 -21.26
N GLN A 894 18.73 -7.07 -20.68
CA GLN A 894 18.30 -7.46 -19.33
C GLN A 894 16.88 -7.99 -19.42
N GLU A 895 16.57 -9.04 -18.68
CA GLU A 895 15.22 -9.58 -18.52
C GLU A 895 15.00 -10.04 -17.07
N HIS A 896 13.75 -10.01 -16.60
CA HIS A 896 13.34 -10.81 -15.45
C HIS A 896 12.69 -12.09 -15.93
N TRP A 897 13.09 -13.24 -15.35
CA TRP A 897 12.36 -14.48 -15.61
C TRP A 897 11.16 -14.55 -14.67
N HIS A 898 9.97 -14.22 -15.18
CA HIS A 898 8.73 -14.17 -14.38
C HIS A 898 8.23 -15.56 -13.96
N ILE A 899 8.89 -16.18 -12.99
CA ILE A 899 8.56 -17.48 -12.42
C ILE A 899 8.01 -17.39 -11.00
N ASN A 900 8.04 -16.22 -10.36
CA ASN A 900 7.78 -16.04 -8.94
C ASN A 900 6.68 -15.01 -8.66
N ALA A 901 6.86 -13.75 -9.07
CA ALA A 901 5.99 -12.64 -8.65
C ALA A 901 4.52 -12.84 -9.09
N ASP A 902 4.33 -13.43 -10.27
CA ASP A 902 3.00 -13.66 -10.85
C ASP A 902 2.35 -14.99 -10.44
N GLU A 903 3.08 -15.87 -9.75
CA GLU A 903 2.58 -17.17 -9.32
C GLU A 903 1.83 -17.08 -7.99
N PRO A 904 0.75 -17.88 -7.80
CA PRO A 904 0.11 -18.03 -6.51
C PRO A 904 1.09 -18.39 -5.38
N GLU A 905 0.87 -17.85 -4.19
CA GLU A 905 1.78 -18.07 -3.05
C GLU A 905 1.74 -19.53 -2.58
N PHE A 906 0.60 -20.22 -2.67
CA PHE A 906 0.47 -21.63 -2.32
C PHE A 906 1.31 -22.59 -3.18
N TYR A 907 1.99 -22.10 -4.21
CA TYR A 907 2.99 -22.87 -4.95
C TYR A 907 4.40 -22.84 -4.40
N ASP A 908 4.64 -22.08 -3.34
CA ASP A 908 5.91 -22.10 -2.66
C ASP A 908 6.24 -23.50 -2.07
N TYR A 909 7.38 -23.59 -1.40
CA TYR A 909 7.85 -24.84 -0.81
C TYR A 909 7.12 -25.25 0.47
N ARG A 910 6.39 -24.34 1.14
CA ARG A 910 5.77 -24.56 2.45
C ARG A 910 4.63 -25.58 2.33
N LEU A 911 4.35 -26.29 3.42
CA LEU A 911 3.29 -27.30 3.51
C LEU A 911 2.16 -26.89 4.47
N SER A 912 2.42 -25.89 5.31
CA SER A 912 1.38 -25.22 6.09
C SER A 912 0.44 -24.44 5.19
N SER A 913 -0.80 -24.23 5.66
CA SER A 913 -1.81 -23.42 4.95
C SER A 913 -2.10 -23.89 3.51
N LYS A 914 -2.13 -25.21 3.28
CA LYS A 914 -2.44 -25.84 1.99
C LYS A 914 -3.35 -27.06 2.15
N SER A 915 -4.29 -27.23 1.21
CA SER A 915 -5.07 -28.46 1.03
C SER A 915 -4.18 -29.62 0.52
N PRO A 916 -4.63 -30.88 0.64
CA PRO A 916 -3.93 -32.03 0.06
C PRO A 916 -3.63 -31.89 -1.44
N ALA A 917 -4.57 -31.46 -2.28
CA ALA A 917 -4.29 -31.26 -3.70
C ALA A 917 -3.28 -30.15 -3.95
N GLN A 918 -3.37 -29.02 -3.22
CA GLN A 918 -2.41 -27.91 -3.36
C GLN A 918 -0.96 -28.35 -3.11
N LYS A 919 -0.72 -29.24 -2.14
CA LYS A 919 0.64 -29.76 -1.82
C LYS A 919 1.27 -30.55 -2.97
N LEU A 920 0.45 -31.14 -3.84
CA LEU A 920 0.87 -31.94 -4.99
C LEU A 920 1.13 -31.10 -6.24
N LEU A 921 0.69 -29.84 -6.27
CA LEU A 921 0.92 -28.96 -7.40
C LEU A 921 2.35 -28.39 -7.39
N ASN A 922 2.89 -28.16 -8.58
CA ASN A 922 4.10 -27.35 -8.81
C ASN A 922 5.34 -27.81 -8.01
N VAL A 923 5.50 -29.13 -7.81
CA VAL A 923 6.63 -29.72 -7.08
C VAL A 923 7.85 -29.85 -7.99
N GLY A 924 9.03 -29.40 -7.52
CA GLY A 924 10.31 -29.55 -8.24
C GLY A 924 10.50 -28.67 -9.48
N SER A 925 9.63 -27.70 -9.71
CA SER A 925 9.70 -26.73 -10.82
C SER A 925 10.29 -25.39 -10.37
N PRO A 926 10.81 -24.54 -11.27
CA PRO A 926 11.34 -23.23 -10.90
C PRO A 926 10.27 -22.25 -10.38
N PHE A 927 9.00 -22.46 -10.73
CA PHE A 927 7.90 -21.57 -10.38
C PHE A 927 7.68 -21.46 -8.87
N ARG A 928 7.53 -20.23 -8.37
CA ARG A 928 7.43 -19.87 -6.94
C ARG A 928 8.55 -20.50 -6.10
N SER A 929 9.77 -20.47 -6.64
CA SER A 929 11.01 -20.79 -5.91
C SER A 929 11.38 -19.67 -4.93
N SER A 930 10.91 -18.46 -5.22
CA SER A 930 11.06 -17.25 -4.41
C SER A 930 9.78 -16.39 -4.53
N ASP A 931 9.72 -15.29 -3.80
CA ASP A 931 8.77 -14.19 -4.01
C ASP A 931 9.30 -13.12 -4.97
N HIS A 932 10.56 -13.19 -5.37
CA HIS A 932 11.21 -12.30 -6.34
C HIS A 932 11.54 -13.02 -7.65
N ASP A 933 11.29 -12.37 -8.79
CA ASP A 933 11.74 -12.87 -10.11
C ASP A 933 13.24 -12.61 -10.32
N PRO A 934 14.03 -13.63 -10.72
CA PRO A 934 15.46 -13.46 -10.95
C PRO A 934 15.74 -12.53 -12.14
N VAL A 935 16.78 -11.71 -11.99
CA VAL A 935 17.30 -10.84 -13.05
C VAL A 935 18.31 -11.61 -13.89
N LEU A 936 18.28 -11.46 -15.21
CA LEU A 936 19.22 -12.08 -16.14
C LEU A 936 19.72 -11.04 -17.13
N ALA A 937 21.03 -11.00 -17.33
CA ALA A 937 21.69 -10.06 -18.23
C ALA A 937 22.59 -10.76 -19.22
N GLY A 938 22.52 -10.32 -20.47
CA GLY A 938 23.41 -10.73 -21.55
C GLY A 938 24.56 -9.75 -21.67
N VAL A 939 25.79 -10.27 -21.78
CA VAL A 939 27.00 -9.45 -21.77
C VAL A 939 27.93 -9.88 -22.90
N THR A 940 28.45 -8.91 -23.64
CA THR A 940 29.52 -9.12 -24.62
C THR A 940 30.65 -8.16 -24.31
N LEU A 941 31.68 -8.65 -23.62
CA LEU A 941 32.82 -7.80 -23.28
C LEU A 941 33.59 -7.41 -24.55
N SER A 942 33.66 -6.12 -24.81
CA SER A 942 34.44 -5.56 -25.91
C SER A 942 35.86 -5.35 -25.44
N VAL A 943 36.84 -5.84 -26.20
CA VAL A 943 38.21 -5.34 -26.05
C VAL A 943 38.21 -3.92 -26.63
N PRO A 944 38.45 -2.87 -25.84
CA PRO A 944 38.43 -1.51 -26.35
C PRO A 944 39.49 -1.32 -27.45
N GLU A 945 39.11 -0.62 -28.53
CA GLU A 945 40.09 -0.12 -29.50
C GLU A 945 41.06 0.82 -28.78
N MET A 946 42.36 0.61 -29.00
CA MET A 946 43.42 1.36 -28.34
C MET A 946 44.24 2.05 -29.42
N ASP A 947 44.39 3.38 -29.35
CA ASP A 947 45.36 4.11 -30.16
C ASP A 947 46.74 4.10 -29.49
N TYR A 948 47.76 4.51 -30.25
CA TYR A 948 49.14 4.51 -29.76
C TYR A 948 49.33 5.41 -28.54
N ASP A 949 48.64 6.55 -28.47
CA ASP A 949 48.81 7.51 -27.38
C ASP A 949 48.21 6.99 -26.06
N ALA A 950 47.02 6.38 -26.12
CA ALA A 950 46.40 5.70 -24.99
C ALA A 950 47.25 4.52 -24.51
N TRP A 951 47.76 3.71 -25.44
CA TRP A 951 48.67 2.59 -25.14
C TRP A 951 49.97 3.07 -24.46
N ARG A 952 50.51 4.20 -24.93
CA ARG A 952 51.72 4.82 -24.38
C ARG A 952 51.48 5.38 -22.99
N LEU A 953 50.41 6.14 -22.78
CA LEU A 953 50.11 6.78 -21.49
C LEU A 953 49.80 5.76 -20.38
N ALA A 954 49.29 4.58 -20.74
CA ALA A 954 48.94 3.52 -19.78
C ALA A 954 50.14 2.75 -19.20
N ARG A 955 51.39 3.04 -19.60
CA ARG A 955 52.59 2.26 -19.20
C ARG A 955 53.50 3.03 -18.25
N ASP A 956 54.09 2.30 -17.30
CA ASP A 956 55.13 2.80 -16.40
C ASP A 956 56.53 2.63 -17.02
N TRP A 957 56.92 3.60 -17.85
CA TRP A 957 58.14 3.60 -18.68
C TRP A 957 59.47 3.73 -17.91
N LYS A 958 59.64 3.09 -16.75
CA LYS A 958 60.82 3.25 -15.88
C LYS A 958 61.16 4.74 -15.61
N GLY A 959 60.15 5.59 -15.50
CA GLY A 959 60.29 7.03 -15.24
C GLY A 959 60.44 7.95 -16.46
N ASN A 960 60.25 7.48 -17.70
CA ASN A 960 60.18 8.35 -18.89
C ASN A 960 58.74 8.44 -19.48
N PRO A 961 57.90 9.39 -19.04
CA PRO A 961 56.55 9.56 -19.58
C PRO A 961 56.51 10.04 -21.04
N ASP A 962 57.66 10.43 -21.60
CA ASP A 962 57.81 10.95 -22.98
C ASP A 962 58.40 9.91 -23.95
N ALA A 963 58.31 8.61 -23.65
CA ALA A 963 58.81 7.55 -24.53
C ALA A 963 58.27 7.69 -25.96
N ALA A 964 59.15 7.98 -26.91
CA ALA A 964 58.79 8.28 -28.28
C ALA A 964 58.39 7.00 -29.05
N VAL A 965 57.73 7.22 -30.19
CA VAL A 965 57.33 6.18 -31.17
C VAL A 965 58.51 5.29 -31.60
N GLN A 966 59.73 5.85 -31.58
CA GLN A 966 60.98 5.22 -32.04
C GLN A 966 61.80 4.60 -30.91
N ASP A 967 61.41 4.84 -29.65
CA ASP A 967 62.20 4.37 -28.51
C ASP A 967 62.11 2.85 -28.39
N ASP A 968 63.18 2.25 -27.90
CA ASP A 968 63.37 0.81 -27.69
C ASP A 968 63.93 0.64 -26.27
N PRO A 969 63.06 0.57 -25.24
CA PRO A 969 63.47 0.62 -23.84
C PRO A 969 64.12 -0.67 -23.33
N ASP A 970 63.93 -1.80 -24.01
CA ASP A 970 64.51 -3.09 -23.65
C ASP A 970 65.74 -3.46 -24.51
N GLY A 971 65.97 -2.73 -25.60
CA GLY A 971 67.14 -2.82 -26.46
C GLY A 971 67.11 -4.02 -27.40
N ASP A 972 65.94 -4.58 -27.68
CA ASP A 972 65.78 -5.77 -28.52
C ASP A 972 65.71 -5.44 -30.03
N GLY A 973 65.67 -4.15 -30.37
CA GLY A 973 65.58 -3.63 -31.72
C GLY A 973 64.16 -3.32 -32.19
N LEU A 974 63.13 -3.50 -31.37
CA LEU A 974 61.75 -3.09 -31.66
C LEU A 974 61.46 -1.71 -31.09
N ALA A 975 61.04 -0.82 -31.97
CA ALA A 975 60.50 0.46 -31.55
C ALA A 975 59.13 0.26 -30.89
N ASN A 976 58.77 1.12 -29.94
CA ASN A 976 57.47 1.13 -29.26
C ASN A 976 56.25 1.03 -30.19
N LEU A 977 56.30 1.65 -31.37
CA LEU A 977 55.22 1.53 -32.36
C LEU A 977 55.07 0.11 -32.91
N ALA A 978 56.19 -0.59 -33.11
CA ALA A 978 56.20 -1.97 -33.53
C ALA A 978 55.62 -2.87 -32.42
N GLU A 979 55.98 -2.60 -31.17
CA GLU A 979 55.45 -3.32 -30.01
C GLU A 979 53.96 -3.10 -29.83
N PHE A 980 53.48 -1.86 -29.98
CA PHE A 980 52.06 -1.55 -30.02
C PHE A 980 51.34 -2.30 -31.14
N ALA A 981 51.85 -2.21 -32.37
CA ALA A 981 51.20 -2.80 -33.54
C ALA A 981 51.14 -4.33 -33.50
N MET A 982 52.05 -4.97 -32.77
CA MET A 982 52.16 -6.43 -32.64
C MET A 982 51.65 -6.98 -31.30
N ASN A 983 51.15 -6.10 -30.41
CA ASN A 983 50.72 -6.42 -29.05
C ASN A 983 51.81 -7.11 -28.21
N LEU A 984 52.95 -6.42 -28.08
CA LEU A 984 54.12 -6.86 -27.32
C LEU A 984 54.39 -5.89 -26.14
N ASP A 985 55.26 -6.31 -25.23
CA ASP A 985 55.64 -5.51 -24.05
C ASP A 985 56.98 -4.80 -24.30
N PRO A 986 57.00 -3.46 -24.44
CA PRO A 986 58.21 -2.70 -24.76
C PRO A 986 59.26 -2.69 -23.63
N LEU A 987 59.00 -3.36 -22.51
CA LEU A 987 59.93 -3.53 -21.40
C LEU A 987 60.54 -4.95 -21.33
N LEU A 988 60.13 -5.87 -22.21
CA LEU A 988 60.54 -7.28 -22.22
C LEU A 988 60.93 -7.73 -23.62
N ALA A 989 62.23 -8.04 -23.80
CA ALA A 989 62.79 -8.43 -25.09
C ALA A 989 61.99 -9.55 -25.78
N GLY A 990 61.47 -9.25 -26.98
CA GLY A 990 60.53 -10.06 -27.76
C GLY A 990 61.12 -10.66 -29.04
N HIS A 991 62.45 -10.72 -29.20
CA HIS A 991 63.15 -11.15 -30.43
C HIS A 991 62.63 -12.42 -31.13
N ASP A 992 62.09 -13.40 -30.40
CA ASP A 992 61.51 -14.64 -30.98
C ASP A 992 60.14 -14.43 -31.67
N LEU A 993 59.52 -13.27 -31.48
CA LEU A 993 58.18 -12.91 -31.99
C LEU A 993 58.24 -11.98 -33.22
N MET A 994 59.45 -11.77 -33.76
CA MET A 994 59.75 -10.95 -34.93
C MET A 994 59.05 -11.45 -36.21
N PRO A 995 58.71 -10.53 -37.15
CA PRO A 995 58.27 -10.90 -38.49
C PRO A 995 59.28 -11.85 -39.17
N ARG A 996 58.79 -12.97 -39.69
CA ARG A 996 59.64 -14.01 -40.26
C ARG A 996 59.26 -14.33 -41.70
N GLY A 997 60.28 -14.34 -42.55
CA GLY A 997 60.17 -14.77 -43.93
C GLY A 997 60.66 -16.20 -44.11
N PHE A 998 59.94 -17.00 -44.88
CA PHE A 998 60.41 -18.34 -45.25
C PHE A 998 59.92 -18.75 -46.64
N LEU A 999 60.63 -19.70 -47.25
CA LEU A 999 60.30 -20.24 -48.57
C LEU A 999 59.34 -21.42 -48.42
N ALA A 1000 58.27 -21.41 -49.20
CA ALA A 1000 57.33 -22.51 -49.33
C ALA A 1000 57.09 -22.79 -50.81
N LYS A 1001 57.74 -23.84 -51.34
CA LYS A 1001 57.70 -24.23 -52.77
C LYS A 1001 58.14 -23.06 -53.69
N ASP A 1002 57.21 -22.54 -54.49
CA ASP A 1002 57.36 -21.47 -55.49
C ASP A 1002 56.95 -20.09 -54.94
N GLN A 1003 56.78 -19.97 -53.62
CA GLN A 1003 56.36 -18.75 -52.96
C GLN A 1003 57.26 -18.41 -51.77
N CYS A 1004 57.35 -17.12 -51.47
CA CYS A 1004 57.87 -16.59 -50.22
C CYS A 1004 56.70 -16.19 -49.33
N LEU A 1005 56.70 -16.69 -48.10
CA LEU A 1005 55.70 -16.38 -47.09
C LEU A 1005 56.32 -15.44 -46.07
N PHE A 1006 55.54 -14.45 -45.63
CA PHE A 1006 55.96 -13.52 -44.59
C PHE A 1006 54.90 -13.49 -43.48
N GLU A 1007 55.28 -13.94 -42.30
CA GLU A 1007 54.40 -14.02 -41.14
C GLU A 1007 54.78 -13.00 -40.09
N PHE A 1008 53.77 -12.39 -39.46
CA PHE A 1008 53.95 -11.42 -38.37
C PHE A 1008 52.73 -11.41 -37.45
N ARG A 1009 52.88 -10.85 -36.24
CA ARG A 1009 51.75 -10.64 -35.31
C ARG A 1009 51.04 -9.33 -35.64
N ARG A 1010 49.75 -9.27 -35.36
CA ARG A 1010 48.94 -8.05 -35.45
C ARG A 1010 48.09 -7.90 -34.20
N HIS A 1011 48.14 -6.71 -33.60
CA HIS A 1011 47.21 -6.28 -32.58
C HIS A 1011 45.84 -5.99 -33.22
N ARG A 1012 44.79 -6.72 -32.82
CA ARG A 1012 43.45 -6.68 -33.42
C ARG A 1012 42.70 -5.37 -33.14
N GLN A 1013 42.98 -4.76 -32.00
CA GLN A 1013 42.35 -3.53 -31.51
C GLN A 1013 43.24 -2.29 -31.63
N ALA A 1014 44.42 -2.39 -32.25
CA ALA A 1014 45.27 -1.23 -32.45
C ALA A 1014 44.65 -0.31 -33.52
N ARG A 1015 44.23 0.89 -33.11
CA ARG A 1015 43.65 1.90 -33.98
C ARG A 1015 44.72 2.88 -34.45
N GLY A 1016 44.56 3.38 -35.68
CA GLY A 1016 45.47 4.39 -36.24
C GLY A 1016 46.87 3.84 -36.54
N VAL A 1017 47.00 2.52 -36.75
CA VAL A 1017 48.27 1.90 -37.18
C VAL A 1017 48.02 0.91 -38.32
N ALA A 1018 48.90 0.90 -39.32
CA ALA A 1018 48.90 -0.11 -40.37
C ALA A 1018 50.21 -0.88 -40.39
N LEU A 1019 50.10 -2.20 -40.58
CA LEU A 1019 51.20 -3.12 -40.79
C LEU A 1019 51.18 -3.55 -42.27
N ILE A 1020 52.17 -3.12 -43.02
CA ILE A 1020 52.25 -3.28 -44.47
C ILE A 1020 53.45 -4.17 -44.79
N PRO A 1021 53.24 -5.46 -45.12
CA PRO A 1021 54.31 -6.34 -45.52
C PRO A 1021 54.83 -5.94 -46.90
N GLU A 1022 56.14 -5.75 -47.03
CA GLU A 1022 56.78 -5.28 -48.26
C GLU A 1022 57.95 -6.17 -48.66
N TRP A 1023 58.23 -6.19 -49.97
CA TRP A 1023 59.33 -6.92 -50.55
C TRP A 1023 60.16 -6.05 -51.51
N SER A 1024 61.42 -6.44 -51.71
CA SER A 1024 62.36 -5.77 -52.61
C SER A 1024 63.37 -6.76 -53.19
N THR A 1025 63.92 -6.47 -54.37
CA THR A 1025 65.07 -7.20 -54.95
C THR A 1025 66.40 -6.48 -54.71
N ASP A 1026 66.37 -5.19 -54.38
CA ASP A 1026 67.55 -4.30 -54.44
C ASP A 1026 67.74 -3.39 -53.21
N LEU A 1027 66.83 -3.42 -52.23
CA LEU A 1027 66.74 -2.53 -51.05
C LEU A 1027 66.32 -1.09 -51.33
N PHE A 1028 66.22 -0.66 -52.59
CA PHE A 1028 65.88 0.72 -52.96
C PHE A 1028 64.40 0.86 -53.31
N GLN A 1029 63.86 -0.07 -54.11
CA GLN A 1029 62.45 -0.10 -54.47
C GLN A 1029 61.73 -1.16 -53.66
N TRP A 1030 60.68 -0.74 -52.94
CA TRP A 1030 59.86 -1.61 -52.10
C TRP A 1030 58.44 -1.68 -52.66
N HIS A 1031 57.89 -2.89 -52.66
CA HIS A 1031 56.54 -3.18 -53.15
C HIS A 1031 55.76 -3.87 -52.04
N GLU A 1032 54.47 -3.55 -51.90
CA GLU A 1032 53.60 -4.27 -50.96
C GLU A 1032 53.44 -5.73 -51.41
N MET A 1033 53.42 -6.65 -50.44
CA MET A 1033 53.16 -8.06 -50.70
C MET A 1033 51.67 -8.30 -50.94
N PRO A 1034 51.28 -9.05 -51.98
CA PRO A 1034 49.89 -9.38 -52.22
C PRO A 1034 49.36 -10.46 -51.26
N GLY A 1035 48.03 -10.53 -51.10
CA GLY A 1035 47.35 -11.67 -50.45
C GLY A 1035 47.66 -11.82 -48.95
N MET A 1036 47.19 -10.86 -48.15
CA MET A 1036 47.27 -10.93 -46.70
C MET A 1036 46.07 -11.68 -46.11
N GLU A 1037 46.32 -12.64 -45.23
CA GLU A 1037 45.29 -13.43 -44.54
C GLU A 1037 45.60 -13.55 -43.04
N VAL A 1038 44.55 -13.77 -42.24
CA VAL A 1038 44.67 -14.22 -40.85
C VAL A 1038 44.92 -15.73 -40.88
N VAL A 1039 46.07 -16.17 -40.37
CA VAL A 1039 46.42 -17.60 -40.27
C VAL A 1039 45.79 -18.22 -39.04
N GLU A 1040 45.83 -17.49 -37.93
CA GLU A 1040 45.47 -17.99 -36.60
C GLU A 1040 45.17 -16.79 -35.69
N ALA A 1041 44.09 -16.85 -34.92
CA ALA A 1041 43.91 -15.97 -33.77
C ALA A 1041 44.74 -16.55 -32.62
N LEU A 1042 45.79 -15.83 -32.20
CA LEU A 1042 46.69 -16.31 -31.14
C LEU A 1042 46.05 -16.12 -29.77
N ASP A 1043 45.34 -15.01 -29.60
CA ASP A 1043 44.56 -14.66 -28.43
C ASP A 1043 43.47 -13.62 -28.81
N ALA A 1044 42.75 -13.09 -27.82
CA ALA A 1044 41.69 -12.11 -28.05
C ALA A 1044 42.19 -10.79 -28.65
N ARG A 1045 43.46 -10.43 -28.40
CA ARG A 1045 44.07 -9.17 -28.82
C ARG A 1045 45.07 -9.32 -29.96
N THR A 1046 45.53 -10.53 -30.23
CA THR A 1046 46.61 -10.79 -31.18
C THR A 1046 46.25 -11.89 -32.16
N GLU A 1047 46.63 -11.67 -33.40
CA GLU A 1047 46.51 -12.68 -34.45
C GLU A 1047 47.80 -12.78 -35.26
N ARG A 1048 48.00 -13.94 -35.88
CA ARG A 1048 49.10 -14.18 -36.81
C ARG A 1048 48.63 -13.91 -38.22
N MET A 1049 49.28 -12.95 -38.86
CA MET A 1049 49.09 -12.58 -40.26
C MET A 1049 50.07 -13.31 -41.15
N ARG A 1050 49.68 -13.58 -42.40
CA ARG A 1050 50.58 -14.07 -43.44
C ARG A 1050 50.34 -13.34 -44.75
N ALA A 1051 51.42 -12.87 -45.37
CA ALA A 1051 51.44 -12.37 -46.74
C ALA A 1051 52.18 -13.36 -47.65
N ARG A 1052 51.80 -13.40 -48.94
CA ARG A 1052 52.29 -14.39 -49.90
C ARG A 1052 52.85 -13.71 -51.15
N LEU A 1053 54.09 -14.01 -51.51
CA LEU A 1053 54.72 -13.51 -52.72
C LEU A 1053 55.15 -14.66 -53.64
N PRO A 1054 54.59 -14.77 -54.86
CA PRO A 1054 55.10 -15.70 -55.88
C PRO A 1054 56.54 -15.37 -56.29
N LEU A 1055 57.40 -16.38 -56.41
CA LEU A 1055 58.83 -16.20 -56.71
C LEU A 1055 59.18 -16.27 -58.21
N GLN A 1056 58.20 -16.36 -59.10
CA GLN A 1056 58.44 -16.49 -60.54
C GLN A 1056 59.30 -15.34 -61.08
N GLY A 1057 60.51 -15.67 -61.53
CA GLY A 1057 61.46 -14.72 -62.10
C GLY A 1057 62.32 -13.95 -61.08
N LEU A 1058 62.20 -14.22 -59.78
CA LEU A 1058 62.96 -13.55 -58.73
C LEU A 1058 64.12 -14.44 -58.25
N SER A 1059 65.36 -13.95 -58.35
CA SER A 1059 66.56 -14.66 -57.87
C SER A 1059 66.93 -14.35 -56.43
N ARG A 1060 66.40 -13.25 -55.88
CA ARG A 1060 66.56 -12.81 -54.49
C ARG A 1060 65.35 -11.98 -54.08
N VAL A 1061 64.90 -12.17 -52.85
CA VAL A 1061 63.85 -11.35 -52.23
C VAL A 1061 64.31 -10.92 -50.85
N LEU A 1062 64.07 -9.66 -50.54
CA LEU A 1062 64.24 -9.03 -49.23
C LEU A 1062 62.84 -8.69 -48.73
N LEU A 1063 62.60 -8.86 -47.43
CA LEU A 1063 61.30 -8.61 -46.81
C LEU A 1063 61.45 -7.60 -45.69
N ARG A 1064 60.41 -6.78 -45.49
CA ARG A 1064 60.26 -5.96 -44.30
C ARG A 1064 58.79 -5.82 -43.95
N LEU A 1065 58.52 -5.47 -42.69
CA LEU A 1065 57.21 -5.02 -42.26
C LEU A 1065 57.27 -3.51 -42.04
N ARG A 1066 56.57 -2.74 -42.87
CA ARG A 1066 56.45 -1.29 -42.67
C ARG A 1066 55.27 -1.02 -41.74
N ILE A 1067 55.55 -0.40 -40.60
CA ILE A 1067 54.56 -0.05 -39.59
C ILE A 1067 54.41 1.47 -39.59
N VAL A 1068 53.18 1.97 -39.78
CA VAL A 1068 52.91 3.41 -39.89
C VAL A 1068 51.72 3.81 -39.04
N LEU A 1069 51.85 4.94 -38.35
CA LEU A 1069 50.70 5.63 -37.78
C LEU A 1069 49.87 6.24 -38.90
N ILE A 1070 48.57 5.97 -38.88
CA ILE A 1070 47.58 6.56 -39.77
C ILE A 1070 46.86 7.62 -38.94
N ALA A 1071 46.83 8.87 -39.42
CA ALA A 1071 46.05 9.92 -38.78
C ALA A 1071 44.58 9.46 -38.67
N PRO A 1072 43.91 9.72 -37.53
CA PRO A 1072 42.58 9.19 -37.24
C PRO A 1072 41.51 9.60 -38.26
#